data_AF-W2GTK0-F1
#
_entry.id   AF-W2GTK0-F1
#
_cell.length_a   1.000
_cell.length_b   1.000
_cell.length_c   1.000
_cell.angle_alpha   90.00
_cell.angle_beta   90.00
_cell.angle_gamma   90.00
#
_symmetry.space_group_name_H-M   'P 1'
#
loop_
_entity.id
_entity.type
_entity.pdbx_description
1 polymer ?
#
loop_
_entity_poly.entity_id
_entity_poly.type
_entity_poly.pdbx_seq_one_letter_code
_entity_poly.pdbx_strand_id
1 'polypeptide(L)'
;MARRRVVDIGANLTSGQFRRDLHQVLHRAKQAGVDSIIITGTSVDESRSALLQAKHHAASSGVALFTTVGVHPHDAKSFDEHSTIAEIRSIITSEGRDLVVAVGECGLDFNRDYSPRDAQVKAFRAQVALACELKMPLFVHEREAHEALVEVLQPFVESGVLPPTVVHCFTGDENEMMKYLEMGFYIGLTGFVCMEPRGLVVKEMVPRIPLDRLMIETDAPYMYPYNVGRQKKRARCEPKDIAAVVRTLASCYGISEDEVAKATTENARRFFRLREQVNDEKTASLVEMQTENQEIEGSVVLNGGNGEGGGQLLRVATALAAVTQRIVRVHSIRANRKAPGLRNQHLSTIELVAALSAGGKLSGARLNSTDLTFDARSALLTGAKGGAFSAASRTGGSISLMLQGAFPVLTFRDSSTELSLRGGTHVGFSPTIDFMQVPLRSLLARFGLNYNLEVSKRMFFPGGGPSGQVQVSVNPVDAEKTLQSIDFTESSTSIRHVFIRVTACGSSANEKMAEHYASALKLAITQTFTRLSEDLELEVECIVETTAATNQKKKASKVLKAKEKTAVSSLVVLETATNGIISLDRTVNVNESTASILADQMSSKLSEYVQSGTCVDEHLADNAVVFMALAQGTSRLRVPCKAQRTSQHLETALEIASRLTGAAYRLLEEETSAIIEVDEGPEELAVSSRRKSDALASRASRVSLQWSVPSLEGKPPSARGGHSAVLAGTHLLIFGGHYFGSAGGFVYLNDLHRLDLGTSSWAEVVFPKEQPRRERVDEGEADAVVLPAPRYGHSAILLNDNERMFVFGGRGAQGEAFRDMFFFDLNAMAWQQVQWTTDCPAGRYGHAVASVDDEKMFVFGGWDGKKSMNDLWVFDSTTFTWRRPKCAGKPPTARQNLSMVGLSNNEDSPPSLLLYGGYTVIPDTLPVYNKDVYVFDVAAMAWSRPRLVGEYPPGTFGQSLNLAGAGSGAELAVMLGGWSGTERTPLYMGDKQLRELVRQESREQRLVSSNNQREQKRKKRERKKQHERDLRTTSSYARVLDVQNMEWHRVTAYGVAVANRYGHTSTLVGPHLFLFGGWDGNRALNQLVVGELSIAPEPEPTEDFSIH
;
A
#
# COMPACT_ATOMS: atom_id res chain seq x y z
N MET A 1 22.07 13.02 21.61
CA MET A 1 21.21 13.73 22.59
C MET A 1 19.99 12.88 22.84
N ALA A 2 19.60 12.67 24.09
CA ALA A 2 18.35 11.99 24.43
C ALA A 2 17.17 12.80 23.85
N ARG A 3 16.21 12.13 23.21
CA ARG A 3 15.03 12.77 22.62
C ARG A 3 14.09 13.18 23.76
N ARG A 4 13.68 14.45 23.80
CA ARG A 4 12.66 14.97 24.74
C ARG A 4 11.38 14.16 24.59
N ARG A 5 10.83 13.68 25.71
CA ARG A 5 9.55 12.97 25.76
C ARG A 5 8.52 13.86 26.45
N VAL A 6 7.39 14.11 25.79
CA VAL A 6 6.28 14.93 26.31
C VAL A 6 4.95 14.19 26.22
N VAL A 7 4.02 14.56 27.11
CA VAL A 7 2.62 14.12 27.06
C VAL A 7 1.77 15.30 26.60
N ASP A 8 1.00 15.10 25.54
CA ASP A 8 -0.04 16.04 25.10
C ASP A 8 -1.35 15.69 25.83
N ILE A 9 -1.78 16.53 26.77
CA ILE A 9 -2.91 16.20 27.65
C ILE A 9 -4.29 16.41 27.00
N GLY A 10 -4.35 16.97 25.80
CA GLY A 10 -5.61 17.27 25.12
C GLY A 10 -5.45 17.47 23.61
N ALA A 11 -5.97 16.53 22.83
CA ALA A 11 -6.07 16.64 21.37
C ALA A 11 -7.37 16.02 20.83
N ASN A 12 -8.07 16.77 19.98
CA ASN A 12 -9.32 16.36 19.34
C ASN A 12 -9.06 15.48 18.10
N LEU A 13 -8.37 14.35 18.29
CA LEU A 13 -7.93 13.48 17.18
C LEU A 13 -9.07 12.72 16.47
N THR A 14 -10.28 12.72 17.05
CA THR A 14 -11.52 12.23 16.43
C THR A 14 -12.08 13.20 15.38
N SER A 15 -11.56 14.45 15.34
CA SER A 15 -11.97 15.46 14.37
C SER A 15 -11.84 14.96 12.94
N GLY A 16 -12.84 15.27 12.11
CA GLY A 16 -12.84 14.92 10.69
C GLY A 16 -11.62 15.44 9.91
N GLN A 17 -10.92 16.45 10.44
CA GLN A 17 -9.70 16.99 9.86
C GLN A 17 -8.53 16.00 9.84
N PHE A 18 -8.52 14.96 10.68
CA PHE A 18 -7.44 13.96 10.74
C PHE A 18 -7.78 12.63 10.06
N ARG A 19 -9.02 12.45 9.55
CA ARG A 19 -9.54 11.17 9.05
C ARG A 19 -8.67 10.54 7.94
N ARG A 20 -8.03 11.35 7.11
CA ARG A 20 -7.23 10.89 5.95
C ARG A 20 -5.77 10.59 6.28
N ASP A 21 -5.23 11.17 7.34
CA ASP A 21 -3.78 11.17 7.61
C ASP A 21 -3.39 10.96 9.08
N LEU A 22 -4.32 10.51 9.94
CA LEU A 22 -4.08 10.30 11.37
C LEU A 22 -2.81 9.51 11.67
N HIS A 23 -2.53 8.41 10.96
CA HIS A 23 -1.30 7.64 11.15
C HIS A 23 -0.04 8.48 10.90
N GLN A 24 -0.07 9.34 9.89
CA GLN A 24 1.04 10.23 9.55
C GLN A 24 1.18 11.36 10.59
N VAL A 25 0.05 11.86 11.11
CA VAL A 25 0.01 12.84 12.23
C VAL A 25 0.67 12.24 13.48
N LEU A 26 0.30 11.02 13.88
CA LEU A 26 0.89 10.32 15.02
C LEU A 26 2.39 10.05 14.83
N HIS A 27 2.80 9.66 13.62
CA HIS A 27 4.22 9.47 13.31
C HIS A 27 5.02 10.78 13.42
N ARG A 28 4.47 11.90 12.92
CA ARG A 28 5.09 13.23 13.09
C ARG A 28 5.15 13.65 14.56
N ALA A 29 4.11 13.35 15.34
CA ALA A 29 4.09 13.57 16.78
C ALA A 29 5.22 12.81 17.49
N LYS A 30 5.40 11.52 17.18
CA LYS A 30 6.50 10.71 17.75
C LYS A 30 7.87 11.28 17.37
N GLN A 31 8.04 11.73 16.13
CA GLN A 31 9.29 12.33 15.68
C GLN A 31 9.64 13.63 16.43
N ALA A 32 8.61 14.40 16.80
CA ALA A 32 8.71 15.63 17.60
C ALA A 32 8.89 15.38 19.11
N GLY A 33 8.88 14.12 19.56
CA GLY A 33 9.09 13.75 20.96
C GLY A 33 7.81 13.57 21.76
N VAL A 34 6.64 13.53 21.13
CA VAL A 34 5.38 13.20 21.82
C VAL A 34 5.35 11.71 22.12
N ASP A 35 5.27 11.36 23.41
CA ASP A 35 5.29 9.98 23.89
C ASP A 35 3.88 9.47 24.20
N SER A 36 3.00 10.35 24.67
CA SER A 36 1.60 10.02 24.89
C SER A 36 0.69 11.17 24.49
N ILE A 37 -0.52 10.84 24.02
CA ILE A 37 -1.58 11.80 23.69
C ILE A 37 -2.86 11.36 24.37
N ILE A 38 -3.56 12.29 25.00
CA ILE A 38 -4.90 12.07 25.54
C ILE A 38 -5.90 12.66 24.55
N ILE A 39 -6.71 11.78 23.95
CA ILE A 39 -7.74 12.15 23.00
C ILE A 39 -8.94 12.70 23.78
N THR A 40 -9.39 13.89 23.40
CA THR A 40 -10.48 14.56 24.09
C THR A 40 -11.83 13.98 23.63
N GLY A 41 -12.63 13.50 24.58
CA GLY A 41 -14.03 13.11 24.35
C GLY A 41 -14.97 14.26 24.73
N THR A 42 -15.79 14.74 23.81
CA THR A 42 -16.68 15.91 24.02
C THR A 42 -18.16 15.54 24.12
N SER A 43 -18.52 14.30 23.76
CA SER A 43 -19.86 13.72 23.90
C SER A 43 -19.75 12.22 24.14
N VAL A 44 -20.86 11.55 24.46
CA VAL A 44 -20.87 10.08 24.63
C VAL A 44 -20.40 9.36 23.35
N ASP A 45 -20.91 9.77 22.19
CA ASP A 45 -20.54 9.18 20.89
C ASP A 45 -19.07 9.47 20.52
N GLU A 46 -18.61 10.70 20.75
CA GLU A 46 -17.20 11.06 20.52
C GLU A 46 -16.27 10.34 21.50
N SER A 47 -16.68 10.17 22.76
CA SER A 47 -15.92 9.44 23.76
C SER A 47 -15.74 7.97 23.39
N ARG A 48 -16.78 7.32 22.84
CA ARG A 48 -16.66 5.95 22.28
C ARG A 48 -15.71 5.90 21.09
N SER A 49 -15.78 6.91 20.22
CA SER A 49 -14.90 7.02 19.05
C SER A 49 -13.44 7.24 19.46
N ALA A 50 -13.19 8.10 20.45
CA ALA A 50 -11.87 8.37 21.00
C ALA A 50 -11.28 7.14 21.70
N LEU A 51 -12.08 6.41 22.47
CA LEU A 51 -11.68 5.13 23.07
C LEU A 51 -11.34 4.08 22.01
N LEU A 52 -12.14 3.97 20.96
CA LEU A 52 -11.88 3.05 19.86
C LEU A 52 -10.58 3.40 19.12
N GLN A 53 -10.33 4.69 18.91
CA GLN A 53 -9.11 5.19 18.30
C GLN A 53 -7.87 4.91 19.18
N ALA A 54 -7.98 5.11 20.49
CA ALA A 54 -6.93 4.75 21.44
C ALA A 54 -6.61 3.25 21.40
N LYS A 55 -7.65 2.38 21.33
CA LYS A 55 -7.48 0.92 21.20
C LYS A 55 -6.80 0.51 19.90
N HIS A 56 -7.19 1.09 18.76
CA HIS A 56 -6.67 0.67 17.44
C HIS A 56 -5.21 1.06 17.20
N HIS A 57 -4.77 2.18 17.75
CA HIS A 57 -3.44 2.76 17.45
C HIS A 57 -2.39 2.52 18.54
N ALA A 58 -2.75 1.86 19.65
CA ALA A 58 -1.84 1.52 20.74
C ALA A 58 -0.64 0.65 20.31
N ALA A 59 -0.78 -0.19 19.27
CA ALA A 59 0.26 -1.10 18.81
C ALA A 59 1.07 -0.60 17.60
N SER A 60 0.52 0.32 16.79
CA SER A 60 1.05 0.65 15.45
C SER A 60 1.75 2.01 15.36
N SER A 61 1.47 2.95 16.27
CA SER A 61 1.89 4.35 16.12
C SER A 61 3.16 4.74 16.89
N GLY A 62 3.59 3.94 17.86
CA GLY A 62 4.71 4.26 18.76
C GLY A 62 4.43 5.41 19.75
N VAL A 63 3.23 5.99 19.74
CA VAL A 63 2.73 6.98 20.71
C VAL A 63 1.62 6.32 21.52
N ALA A 64 1.68 6.39 22.85
CA ALA A 64 0.61 5.85 23.70
C ALA A 64 -0.63 6.76 23.62
N LEU A 65 -1.80 6.20 23.30
CA LEU A 65 -3.04 6.95 23.22
C LEU A 65 -3.95 6.59 24.40
N PHE A 66 -4.44 7.62 25.06
CA PHE A 66 -5.45 7.54 26.12
C PHE A 66 -6.64 8.43 25.74
N THR A 67 -7.73 8.40 26.51
CA THR A 67 -8.88 9.24 26.23
C THR A 67 -9.52 9.79 27.50
N THR A 68 -10.14 10.95 27.38
CA THR A 68 -11.13 11.43 28.35
C THR A 68 -12.53 10.99 27.91
N VAL A 69 -13.49 10.94 28.84
CA VAL A 69 -14.90 10.65 28.54
C VAL A 69 -15.79 11.67 29.24
N GLY A 70 -16.61 12.40 28.49
CA GLY A 70 -17.47 13.44 29.04
C GLY A 70 -18.43 14.05 28.02
N VAL A 71 -19.17 15.04 28.48
CA VAL A 71 -20.02 15.92 27.67
C VAL A 71 -19.58 17.37 27.87
N HIS A 72 -19.15 17.98 26.77
CA HIS A 72 -18.68 19.35 26.67
C HIS A 72 -19.83 20.34 26.93
N PRO A 73 -19.59 21.52 27.55
CA PRO A 73 -20.62 22.53 27.82
C PRO A 73 -21.47 22.92 26.60
N HIS A 74 -20.92 22.89 25.39
CA HIS A 74 -21.69 23.22 24.18
C HIS A 74 -22.83 22.24 23.91
N ASP A 75 -22.72 21.00 24.35
CA ASP A 75 -23.71 19.93 24.16
C ASP A 75 -24.57 19.65 25.41
N ALA A 76 -24.44 20.49 26.44
CA ALA A 76 -25.18 20.32 27.70
C ALA A 76 -26.71 20.36 27.53
N LYS A 77 -27.24 21.01 26.49
CA LYS A 77 -28.69 21.01 26.18
C LYS A 77 -29.26 19.62 25.86
N SER A 78 -28.42 18.69 25.40
CA SER A 78 -28.79 17.29 25.14
C SER A 78 -28.46 16.35 26.29
N PHE A 79 -27.93 16.88 27.40
CA PHE A 79 -27.55 16.09 28.56
C PHE A 79 -28.77 15.65 29.35
N ASP A 80 -29.01 14.34 29.39
CA ASP A 80 -29.94 13.70 30.32
C ASP A 80 -29.16 13.08 31.47
N GLU A 81 -29.40 13.57 32.69
CA GLU A 81 -28.61 13.21 33.87
C GLU A 81 -28.59 11.71 34.16
N HIS A 82 -29.69 11.00 33.95
CA HIS A 82 -29.74 9.57 34.25
C HIS A 82 -29.07 8.74 33.16
N SER A 83 -29.51 8.87 31.90
CA SER A 83 -29.00 8.06 30.80
C SER A 83 -27.56 8.41 30.42
N THR A 84 -27.22 9.70 30.37
CA THR A 84 -25.88 10.15 29.95
C THR A 84 -24.82 9.76 30.96
N ILE A 85 -25.08 9.93 32.27
CA ILE A 85 -24.14 9.49 33.32
C ILE A 85 -24.01 7.97 33.35
N ALA A 86 -25.09 7.23 33.12
CA ALA A 86 -25.03 5.78 33.03
C ALA A 86 -24.14 5.33 31.84
N GLU A 87 -24.22 6.01 30.70
CA GLU A 87 -23.37 5.73 29.55
C GLU A 87 -21.90 6.10 29.78
N ILE A 88 -21.62 7.30 30.31
CA ILE A 88 -20.24 7.72 30.66
C ILE A 88 -19.63 6.70 31.65
N ARG A 89 -20.39 6.32 32.68
CA ARG A 89 -19.98 5.29 33.64
C ARG A 89 -19.70 3.96 32.94
N SER A 90 -20.58 3.51 32.06
CA SER A 90 -20.40 2.28 31.29
C SER A 90 -19.09 2.30 30.50
N ILE A 91 -18.80 3.41 29.80
CA ILE A 91 -17.57 3.55 29.02
C ILE A 91 -16.34 3.44 29.92
N ILE A 92 -16.34 4.14 31.07
CA ILE A 92 -15.23 4.12 32.02
C ILE A 92 -15.03 2.73 32.64
N THR A 93 -16.09 2.12 33.17
CA THR A 93 -15.96 0.91 34.00
C THR A 93 -15.91 -0.39 33.21
N SER A 94 -16.58 -0.46 32.05
CA SER A 94 -16.74 -1.71 31.30
C SER A 94 -15.99 -1.74 29.97
N GLU A 95 -15.88 -0.60 29.28
CA GLU A 95 -15.32 -0.57 27.92
C GLU A 95 -13.85 -0.11 27.90
N GLY A 96 -13.43 0.73 28.84
CA GLY A 96 -12.18 1.51 28.73
C GLY A 96 -11.29 1.55 29.96
N ARG A 97 -11.37 0.56 30.86
CA ARG A 97 -10.75 0.60 32.20
C ARG A 97 -9.26 0.95 32.24
N ASP A 98 -8.48 0.64 31.20
CA ASP A 98 -7.04 0.92 31.13
C ASP A 98 -6.66 2.10 30.20
N LEU A 99 -7.61 2.63 29.42
CA LEU A 99 -7.36 3.66 28.39
C LEU A 99 -8.10 4.97 28.66
N VAL A 100 -9.17 4.94 29.45
CA VAL A 100 -9.90 6.13 29.89
C VAL A 100 -9.22 6.66 31.14
N VAL A 101 -8.71 7.89 31.09
CA VAL A 101 -7.82 8.44 32.13
C VAL A 101 -8.40 9.63 32.89
N ALA A 102 -9.50 10.21 32.42
CA ALA A 102 -10.21 11.30 33.10
C ALA A 102 -11.69 11.37 32.68
N VAL A 103 -12.51 11.97 33.54
CA VAL A 103 -13.87 12.42 33.21
C VAL A 103 -13.77 13.83 32.64
N GLY A 104 -14.36 14.04 31.47
CA GLY A 104 -14.27 15.27 30.69
C GLY A 104 -14.00 14.98 29.20
N GLU A 105 -13.98 15.94 28.30
CA GLU A 105 -14.09 17.37 28.55
C GLU A 105 -15.47 17.73 29.09
N CYS A 106 -15.49 18.38 30.24
CA CYS A 106 -16.70 18.86 30.92
C CYS A 106 -16.40 20.25 31.49
N GLY A 107 -17.40 21.00 31.92
CA GLY A 107 -17.18 22.35 32.47
C GLY A 107 -18.20 23.36 31.99
N LEU A 108 -17.79 24.62 31.87
CA LEU A 108 -18.67 25.76 31.58
C LEU A 108 -18.06 26.67 30.51
N ASP A 109 -18.87 27.10 29.55
CA ASP A 109 -18.50 28.06 28.51
C ASP A 109 -19.63 29.10 28.34
N PHE A 110 -19.44 30.26 28.96
CA PHE A 110 -20.38 31.39 28.91
C PHE A 110 -20.03 32.42 27.83
N ASN A 111 -18.92 32.23 27.11
CA ASN A 111 -18.55 33.06 25.97
C ASN A 111 -19.41 32.71 24.76
N ARG A 112 -19.52 31.42 24.43
CA ARG A 112 -20.25 30.94 23.25
C ARG A 112 -21.74 30.72 23.50
N ASP A 113 -22.10 30.34 24.74
CA ASP A 113 -23.48 30.13 25.20
C ASP A 113 -24.33 29.24 24.25
N TYR A 114 -23.73 28.20 23.63
CA TYR A 114 -24.45 27.27 22.73
C TYR A 114 -25.46 26.35 23.42
N SER A 115 -25.38 26.26 24.75
CA SER A 115 -26.33 25.59 25.63
C SER A 115 -26.66 26.51 26.81
N PRO A 116 -27.91 26.48 27.34
CA PRO A 116 -28.31 27.30 28.48
C PRO A 116 -27.40 27.09 29.70
N ARG A 117 -27.06 28.17 30.42
CA ARG A 117 -26.11 28.14 31.54
C ARG A 117 -26.53 27.20 32.67
N ASP A 118 -27.83 27.13 32.96
CA ASP A 118 -28.41 26.20 33.94
C ASP A 118 -28.23 24.73 33.51
N ALA A 119 -28.40 24.44 32.21
CA ALA A 119 -28.13 23.11 31.66
C ALA A 119 -26.63 22.76 31.71
N GLN A 120 -25.74 23.71 31.42
CA GLN A 120 -24.29 23.54 31.57
C GLN A 120 -23.91 23.22 33.02
N VAL A 121 -24.39 24.03 33.98
CA VAL A 121 -24.15 23.82 35.42
C VAL A 121 -24.69 22.48 35.89
N LYS A 122 -25.88 22.07 35.43
CA LYS A 122 -26.45 20.75 35.75
C LYS A 122 -25.60 19.61 35.21
N ALA A 123 -25.22 19.66 33.93
CA ALA A 123 -24.39 18.64 33.30
C ALA A 123 -22.99 18.56 33.94
N PHE A 124 -22.39 19.71 34.25
CA PHE A 124 -21.09 19.76 34.91
C PHE A 124 -21.14 19.17 36.32
N ARG A 125 -22.11 19.58 37.15
CA ARG A 125 -22.26 19.05 38.52
C ARG A 125 -22.45 17.53 38.53
N ALA A 126 -23.22 16.98 37.59
CA ALA A 126 -23.43 15.54 37.48
C ALA A 126 -22.14 14.78 37.08
N GLN A 127 -21.35 15.33 36.16
CA GLN A 127 -20.06 14.73 35.77
C GLN A 127 -19.00 14.85 36.88
N VAL A 128 -18.98 15.94 37.65
CA VAL A 128 -18.13 16.09 38.84
C VAL A 128 -18.47 15.03 39.89
N ALA A 129 -19.76 14.83 40.17
CA ALA A 129 -20.21 13.80 41.11
C ALA A 129 -19.77 12.40 40.66
N LEU A 130 -19.89 12.08 39.37
CA LEU A 130 -19.42 10.81 38.81
C LEU A 130 -17.89 10.65 38.95
N ALA A 131 -17.12 11.71 38.68
CA ALA A 131 -15.66 11.69 38.82
C ALA A 131 -15.22 11.46 40.27
N CYS A 132 -15.90 12.09 41.23
CA CYS A 132 -15.69 11.86 42.67
C CYS A 132 -15.98 10.41 43.04
N GLU A 133 -17.10 9.86 42.58
CA GLU A 133 -17.50 8.48 42.85
C GLU A 133 -16.49 7.47 42.30
N LEU A 134 -16.05 7.65 41.05
CA LEU A 134 -15.10 6.77 40.39
C LEU A 134 -13.63 7.07 40.75
N LYS A 135 -13.37 8.13 41.53
CA LYS A 135 -12.03 8.63 41.86
C LYS A 135 -11.15 8.86 40.62
N MET A 136 -11.79 9.36 39.56
CA MET A 136 -11.16 9.64 38.27
C MET A 136 -10.79 11.13 38.18
N PRO A 137 -9.62 11.49 37.63
CA PRO A 137 -9.26 12.88 37.40
C PRO A 137 -10.31 13.62 36.56
N LEU A 138 -10.42 14.94 36.78
CA LEU A 138 -11.33 15.82 36.04
C LEU A 138 -10.57 16.65 35.00
N PHE A 139 -11.02 16.58 33.74
CA PHE A 139 -10.52 17.37 32.62
C PHE A 139 -11.54 18.46 32.27
N VAL A 140 -11.25 19.69 32.69
CA VAL A 140 -12.25 20.76 32.81
C VAL A 140 -11.99 21.91 31.84
N HIS A 141 -12.97 22.20 31.00
CA HIS A 141 -13.01 23.38 30.14
C HIS A 141 -13.69 24.55 30.85
N GLU A 142 -13.10 25.72 30.74
CA GLU A 142 -13.67 26.96 31.27
C GLU A 142 -13.49 28.11 30.28
N ARG A 143 -14.56 28.88 30.06
CA ARG A 143 -14.51 30.14 29.31
C ARG A 143 -15.52 31.15 29.84
N GLU A 144 -15.02 32.26 30.38
CA GLU A 144 -15.84 33.37 30.93
C GLU A 144 -16.86 32.90 31.99
N ALA A 145 -16.53 31.84 32.72
CA ALA A 145 -17.43 31.15 33.65
C ALA A 145 -16.78 30.88 35.03
N HIS A 146 -15.70 31.59 35.37
CA HIS A 146 -14.90 31.40 36.58
C HIS A 146 -15.73 31.27 37.86
N GLU A 147 -16.56 32.27 38.19
CA GLU A 147 -17.33 32.30 39.44
C GLU A 147 -18.27 31.08 39.56
N ALA A 148 -18.98 30.74 38.48
CA ALA A 148 -19.89 29.60 38.45
C ALA A 148 -19.15 28.26 38.54
N LEU A 149 -17.96 28.16 37.94
CA LEU A 149 -17.13 26.96 38.02
C LEU A 149 -16.61 26.73 39.44
N VAL A 150 -16.15 27.80 40.11
CA VAL A 150 -15.75 27.76 41.52
C VAL A 150 -16.94 27.37 42.39
N GLU A 151 -18.12 27.95 42.18
CA GLU A 151 -19.34 27.61 42.94
C GLU A 151 -19.71 26.12 42.82
N VAL A 152 -19.56 25.52 41.63
CA VAL A 152 -19.84 24.09 41.43
C VAL A 152 -18.81 23.21 42.13
N LEU A 153 -17.53 23.56 42.09
CA LEU A 153 -16.44 22.70 42.58
C LEU A 153 -16.13 22.88 44.07
N GLN A 154 -16.31 24.08 44.62
CA GLN A 154 -15.95 24.44 46.00
C GLN A 154 -16.54 23.47 47.06
N PRO A 155 -17.81 23.02 46.99
CA PRO A 155 -18.34 22.06 47.95
C PRO A 155 -17.63 20.70 47.92
N PHE A 156 -17.13 20.28 46.75
CA PHE A 156 -16.37 19.03 46.60
C PHE A 156 -14.92 19.18 47.09
N VAL A 157 -14.36 20.38 46.98
CA VAL A 157 -13.04 20.73 47.55
C VAL A 157 -13.11 20.71 49.08
N GLU A 158 -14.10 21.39 49.67
CA GLU A 158 -14.27 21.50 51.13
C GLU A 158 -14.57 20.15 51.79
N SER A 159 -15.29 19.28 51.10
CA SER A 159 -15.54 17.90 51.57
C SER A 159 -14.36 16.96 51.37
N GLY A 160 -13.30 17.38 50.66
CA GLY A 160 -12.09 16.60 50.42
C GLY A 160 -12.29 15.40 49.47
N VAL A 161 -13.41 15.35 48.75
CA VAL A 161 -13.74 14.24 47.84
C VAL A 161 -13.38 14.52 46.38
N LEU A 162 -13.11 15.78 46.03
CA LEU A 162 -12.78 16.16 44.65
C LEU A 162 -11.48 15.47 44.18
N PRO A 163 -11.50 14.77 43.04
CA PRO A 163 -10.29 14.16 42.47
C PRO A 163 -9.35 15.23 41.88
N PRO A 164 -8.11 14.86 41.52
CA PRO A 164 -7.21 15.77 40.80
C PRO A 164 -7.93 16.41 39.60
N THR A 165 -7.88 17.72 39.52
CA THR A 165 -8.58 18.52 38.50
C THR A 165 -7.58 19.34 37.70
N VAL A 166 -7.72 19.34 36.37
CA VAL A 166 -6.96 20.22 35.46
C VAL A 166 -7.94 21.13 34.73
N VAL A 167 -7.67 22.44 34.76
CA VAL A 167 -8.32 23.39 33.87
C VAL A 167 -7.48 23.42 32.59
N HIS A 168 -7.98 22.77 31.55
CA HIS A 168 -7.27 22.65 30.28
C HIS A 168 -7.55 23.87 29.39
N CYS A 169 -6.67 24.16 28.44
CA CYS A 169 -6.76 25.29 27.53
C CYS A 169 -7.02 26.63 28.24
N PHE A 170 -6.31 26.86 29.37
CA PHE A 170 -6.49 28.04 30.20
C PHE A 170 -6.18 29.33 29.44
N THR A 171 -7.13 30.28 29.46
CA THR A 171 -6.96 31.63 28.88
C THR A 171 -7.49 32.73 29.79
N GLY A 172 -7.66 32.44 31.08
CA GLY A 172 -8.17 33.38 32.07
C GLY A 172 -7.13 34.41 32.52
N ASP A 173 -7.48 35.17 33.56
CA ASP A 173 -6.60 36.17 34.18
C ASP A 173 -5.81 35.64 35.40
N GLU A 174 -5.02 36.51 36.03
CA GLU A 174 -4.16 36.13 37.16
C GLU A 174 -4.96 35.72 38.39
N ASN A 175 -6.07 36.41 38.68
CA ASN A 175 -6.89 36.12 39.85
C ASN A 175 -7.55 34.75 39.70
N GLU A 176 -8.06 34.46 38.50
CA GLU A 176 -8.67 33.18 38.17
C GLU A 176 -7.63 32.04 38.28
N MET A 177 -6.44 32.24 37.71
CA MET A 177 -5.31 31.30 37.80
C MET A 177 -4.91 31.02 39.25
N MET A 178 -4.71 32.07 40.05
CA MET A 178 -4.31 31.93 41.45
C MET A 178 -5.39 31.21 42.25
N LYS A 179 -6.67 31.50 42.00
CA LYS A 179 -7.78 30.81 42.66
C LYS A 179 -7.79 29.32 42.35
N TYR A 180 -7.58 28.91 41.09
CA TYR A 180 -7.48 27.49 40.73
C TYR A 180 -6.26 26.81 41.37
N LEU A 181 -5.13 27.51 41.48
CA LEU A 181 -3.94 26.99 42.18
C LEU A 181 -4.18 26.83 43.69
N GLU A 182 -4.88 27.77 44.35
CA GLU A 182 -5.30 27.67 45.75
C GLU A 182 -6.21 26.47 46.00
N MET A 183 -7.10 26.16 45.05
CA MET A 183 -7.96 24.97 45.07
C MET A 183 -7.19 23.68 44.73
N GLY A 184 -5.90 23.78 44.41
CA GLY A 184 -5.01 22.65 44.16
C GLY A 184 -5.07 22.09 42.74
N PHE A 185 -5.60 22.84 41.78
CA PHE A 185 -5.78 22.40 40.39
C PHE A 185 -4.48 22.51 39.58
N TYR A 186 -4.44 21.79 38.46
CA TYR A 186 -3.40 21.92 37.44
C TYR A 186 -3.86 22.90 36.35
N ILE A 187 -2.91 23.60 35.73
CA ILE A 187 -3.16 24.54 34.63
C ILE A 187 -2.61 23.95 33.34
N GLY A 188 -3.49 23.69 32.37
CA GLY A 188 -3.14 23.25 31.02
C GLY A 188 -2.99 24.41 30.05
N LEU A 189 -1.83 24.52 29.39
CA LEU A 189 -1.55 25.58 28.43
C LEU A 189 -1.37 25.03 27.01
N THR A 190 -2.03 25.71 26.05
CA THR A 190 -1.97 25.42 24.61
C THR A 190 -0.98 26.32 23.87
N GLY A 191 -0.92 26.18 22.54
CA GLY A 191 -0.30 27.16 21.65
C GLY A 191 -0.82 28.60 21.77
N PHE A 192 -1.91 28.85 22.52
CA PHE A 192 -2.40 30.20 22.83
C PHE A 192 -1.31 31.09 23.43
N VAL A 193 -0.47 30.55 24.32
CA VAL A 193 0.62 31.29 24.98
C VAL A 193 1.66 31.84 23.99
N CYS A 194 1.71 31.27 22.77
CA CYS A 194 2.59 31.73 21.70
C CYS A 194 1.97 32.86 20.86
N MET A 195 0.66 33.10 20.94
CA MET A 195 -0.08 33.95 20.01
C MET A 195 -0.03 35.42 20.41
N GLU A 196 0.85 36.23 19.84
CA GLU A 196 0.88 37.68 20.11
C GLU A 196 -0.11 38.44 19.18
N PRO A 197 -0.95 39.37 19.69
CA PRO A 197 -0.99 39.88 21.07
C PRO A 197 -1.93 39.13 22.04
N ARG A 198 -2.78 38.21 21.55
CA ARG A 198 -3.90 37.65 22.34
C ARG A 198 -3.48 36.81 23.56
N GLY A 199 -2.35 36.12 23.46
CA GLY A 199 -1.77 35.28 24.50
C GLY A 199 -0.76 35.98 25.40
N LEU A 200 -0.52 37.29 25.22
CA LEU A 200 0.46 38.04 26.02
C LEU A 200 0.12 38.00 27.52
N VAL A 201 -1.17 38.18 27.85
CA VAL A 201 -1.63 38.15 29.25
C VAL A 201 -1.27 36.81 29.90
N VAL A 202 -1.63 35.70 29.27
CA VAL A 202 -1.28 34.35 29.76
C VAL A 202 0.24 34.17 29.85
N LYS A 203 0.98 34.61 28.83
CA LYS A 203 2.45 34.49 28.75
C LYS A 203 3.15 35.24 29.89
N GLU A 204 2.68 36.42 30.27
CA GLU A 204 3.22 37.21 31.39
C GLU A 204 3.00 36.54 32.75
N MET A 205 1.94 35.74 32.89
CA MET A 205 1.58 35.05 34.13
C MET A 205 2.26 33.69 34.28
N VAL A 206 2.76 33.08 33.19
CA VAL A 206 3.43 31.76 33.20
C VAL A 206 4.44 31.60 34.33
N PRO A 207 5.37 32.54 34.61
CA PRO A 207 6.38 32.37 35.67
C PRO A 207 5.81 32.21 37.08
N ARG A 208 4.53 32.57 37.29
CA ARG A 208 3.83 32.44 38.58
C ARG A 208 3.15 31.09 38.77
N ILE A 209 2.99 30.29 37.71
CA ILE A 209 2.47 28.93 37.80
C ILE A 209 3.58 28.03 38.36
N PRO A 210 3.37 27.31 39.47
CA PRO A 210 4.35 26.34 39.94
C PRO A 210 4.58 25.24 38.89
N LEU A 211 5.84 24.91 38.60
CA LEU A 211 6.18 23.91 37.58
C LEU A 211 5.55 22.53 37.84
N ASP A 212 5.30 22.17 39.10
CA ASP A 212 4.63 20.92 39.50
C ASP A 212 3.09 20.95 39.36
N ARG A 213 2.55 22.09 38.91
CA ARG A 213 1.13 22.33 38.59
C ARG A 213 0.87 22.65 37.13
N LEU A 214 1.92 22.68 36.30
CA LEU A 214 1.83 22.99 34.88
C LEU A 214 1.64 21.73 34.01
N MET A 215 0.75 21.79 33.03
CA MET A 215 0.62 20.80 31.95
C MET A 215 0.57 21.48 30.58
N ILE A 216 0.85 20.72 29.51
CA ILE A 216 0.91 21.23 28.14
C ILE A 216 0.01 20.41 27.22
N GLU A 217 -0.62 21.09 26.28
CA GLU A 217 -1.47 20.45 25.28
C GLU A 217 -1.40 21.17 23.93
N THR A 218 -1.85 20.52 22.86
CA THR A 218 -1.98 21.18 21.55
C THR A 218 -3.38 21.67 21.26
N ASP A 219 -4.40 21.04 21.85
CA ASP A 219 -5.80 21.20 21.47
C ASP A 219 -5.98 21.11 19.93
N ALA A 220 -5.23 20.20 19.31
CA ALA A 220 -5.25 19.98 17.87
C ALA A 220 -6.64 19.50 17.42
N PRO A 221 -7.24 20.05 16.35
CA PRO A 221 -6.61 20.83 15.28
C PRO A 221 -6.60 22.37 15.44
N TYR A 222 -7.00 22.91 16.60
CA TYR A 222 -7.38 24.32 16.71
C TYR A 222 -6.23 25.27 17.08
N MET A 223 -5.52 25.04 18.19
CA MET A 223 -4.68 26.05 18.83
C MET A 223 -3.25 26.14 18.26
N TYR A 224 -3.12 26.36 16.95
CA TYR A 224 -1.83 26.41 16.25
C TYR A 224 -0.90 27.53 16.80
N PRO A 225 0.32 27.21 17.26
CA PRO A 225 1.24 28.21 17.82
C PRO A 225 1.90 29.04 16.70
N TYR A 226 1.53 30.32 16.56
CA TYR A 226 2.15 31.24 15.59
C TYR A 226 2.89 32.40 16.27
N ASN A 227 4.15 32.64 15.85
CA ASN A 227 4.91 33.85 16.18
C ASN A 227 4.91 34.79 14.97
N VAL A 228 4.73 36.09 15.24
CA VAL A 228 4.59 37.20 14.29
C VAL A 228 5.52 37.10 13.06
N GLY A 229 4.94 36.98 11.85
CA GLY A 229 5.64 37.09 10.56
C GLY A 229 5.18 36.13 9.45
N ARG A 230 4.45 36.64 8.44
CA ARG A 230 4.15 36.05 7.11
C ARG A 230 3.73 34.56 7.00
N GLN A 231 3.24 33.89 8.05
CA GLN A 231 2.64 32.55 7.93
C GLN A 231 1.10 32.57 8.01
N LYS A 232 0.48 31.66 7.26
CA LYS A 232 -0.97 31.64 6.94
C LYS A 232 -1.81 31.47 8.22
N LYS A 233 -2.76 32.38 8.44
CA LYS A 233 -3.80 32.38 9.51
C LYS A 233 -4.68 31.10 9.63
N ARG A 234 -4.40 30.01 8.90
CA ARG A 234 -5.24 28.79 8.81
C ARG A 234 -4.40 27.49 8.75
N ALA A 235 -3.31 27.41 9.49
CA ALA A 235 -2.58 26.14 9.62
C ALA A 235 -3.33 25.22 10.62
N ARG A 236 -3.51 23.95 10.24
CA ARG A 236 -4.07 22.90 11.11
C ARG A 236 -3.05 22.58 12.21
N CYS A 237 -3.44 22.73 13.48
CA CYS A 237 -2.61 22.29 14.60
C CYS A 237 -2.48 20.76 14.62
N GLU A 238 -1.28 20.26 14.88
CA GLU A 238 -0.99 18.84 15.05
C GLU A 238 -0.27 18.62 16.38
N PRO A 239 -0.36 17.42 17.00
CA PRO A 239 0.34 17.13 18.25
C PRO A 239 1.85 17.41 18.23
N LYS A 240 2.50 17.35 17.05
CA LYS A 240 3.92 17.71 16.88
C LYS A 240 4.23 19.18 17.24
N ASP A 241 3.24 20.05 17.15
CA ASP A 241 3.39 21.50 17.34
C ASP A 241 3.53 21.87 18.84
N ILE A 242 3.33 20.89 19.75
CA ILE A 242 3.58 21.05 21.19
C ILE A 242 5.02 21.49 21.51
N ALA A 243 5.97 21.19 20.62
CA ALA A 243 7.35 21.63 20.75
C ALA A 243 7.48 23.16 20.79
N ALA A 244 6.58 23.89 20.14
CA ALA A 244 6.55 25.35 20.23
C ALA A 244 6.05 25.84 21.60
N VAL A 245 5.06 25.15 22.18
CA VAL A 245 4.56 25.45 23.54
C VAL A 245 5.68 25.27 24.56
N VAL A 246 6.39 24.14 24.52
CA VAL A 246 7.54 23.86 25.41
C VAL A 246 8.60 24.95 25.32
N ARG A 247 8.95 25.38 24.10
CA ARG A 247 9.94 26.44 23.87
C ARG A 247 9.50 27.77 24.47
N THR A 248 8.25 28.17 24.25
CA THR A 248 7.71 29.42 24.79
C THR A 248 7.71 29.40 26.31
N LEU A 249 7.28 28.30 26.93
CA LEU A 249 7.25 28.17 28.38
C LEU A 249 8.67 28.17 28.97
N ALA A 250 9.62 27.46 28.37
CA ALA A 250 11.02 27.46 28.79
C ALA A 250 11.61 28.88 28.80
N SER A 251 11.30 29.67 27.77
CA SER A 251 11.67 31.08 27.69
C SER A 251 11.02 31.93 28.79
N CYS A 252 9.79 31.64 29.20
CA CYS A 252 9.10 32.40 30.25
C CYS A 252 9.67 32.09 31.63
N TYR A 253 9.96 30.82 31.92
CA TYR A 253 10.54 30.39 33.21
C TYR A 253 12.06 30.65 33.32
N GLY A 254 12.76 30.92 32.22
CA GLY A 254 14.22 31.07 32.22
C GLY A 254 14.97 29.76 32.48
N ILE A 255 14.36 28.62 32.12
CA ILE A 255 14.91 27.27 32.29
C ILE A 255 15.02 26.55 30.94
N SER A 256 15.60 25.35 30.91
CA SER A 256 15.75 24.59 29.67
C SER A 256 14.42 23.99 29.18
N GLU A 257 14.29 23.79 27.86
CA GLU A 257 13.16 23.05 27.26
C GLU A 257 13.05 21.62 27.84
N ASP A 258 14.18 21.01 28.21
CA ASP A 258 14.23 19.68 28.83
C ASP A 258 13.61 19.66 30.23
N GLU A 259 13.84 20.70 31.04
CA GLU A 259 13.25 20.83 32.38
C GLU A 259 11.74 21.03 32.32
N VAL A 260 11.25 21.88 31.41
CA VAL A 260 9.81 22.05 31.17
C VAL A 260 9.18 20.75 30.70
N ALA A 261 9.77 20.09 29.69
CA ALA A 261 9.27 18.83 29.17
C ALA A 261 9.22 17.74 30.24
N LYS A 262 10.24 17.66 31.10
CA LYS A 262 10.30 16.72 32.21
C LYS A 262 9.20 17.00 33.24
N ALA A 263 9.10 18.23 33.74
CA ALA A 263 8.13 18.61 34.75
C ALA A 263 6.70 18.37 34.29
N THR A 264 6.34 18.82 33.08
CA THR A 264 4.98 18.67 32.55
C THR A 264 4.62 17.21 32.26
N THR A 265 5.59 16.41 31.83
CA THR A 265 5.41 14.95 31.63
C THR A 265 5.20 14.21 32.94
N GLU A 266 6.00 14.52 33.97
CA GLU A 266 5.86 13.93 35.30
C GLU A 266 4.50 14.31 35.92
N ASN A 267 4.08 15.57 35.78
CA ASN A 267 2.76 16.02 36.21
C ASN A 267 1.63 15.26 35.50
N ALA A 268 1.68 15.16 34.16
CA ALA A 268 0.67 14.44 33.38
C ALA A 268 0.60 12.95 33.76
N ARG A 269 1.76 12.27 33.88
CA ARG A 269 1.81 10.86 34.29
C ARG A 269 1.24 10.66 35.70
N ARG A 270 1.57 11.54 36.64
CA ARG A 270 1.03 11.51 38.01
C ARG A 270 -0.48 11.74 38.05
N PHE A 271 -0.96 12.73 37.31
CA PHE A 271 -2.37 13.12 37.26
C PHE A 271 -3.24 12.04 36.64
N PHE A 272 -2.90 11.60 35.42
CA PHE A 272 -3.65 10.61 34.66
C PHE A 272 -3.31 9.16 35.02
N ARG A 273 -2.39 8.94 35.97
CA ARG A 273 -1.93 7.63 36.42
C ARG A 273 -1.40 6.75 35.28
N LEU A 274 -0.68 7.36 34.34
CA LEU A 274 -0.12 6.67 33.17
C LEU A 274 1.00 5.72 33.61
N ARG A 275 0.88 4.42 33.32
CA ARG A 275 1.92 3.42 33.66
C ARG A 275 3.16 3.64 32.77
N GLU A 276 4.36 3.57 33.35
CA GLU A 276 5.58 3.49 32.54
C GLU A 276 5.62 2.15 31.80
N GLN A 277 5.78 2.17 30.48
CA GLN A 277 6.22 0.98 29.75
C GLN A 277 7.69 0.72 30.11
N VAL A 278 7.89 -0.09 31.15
CA VAL A 278 9.17 -0.71 31.48
C VAL A 278 9.36 -1.90 30.54
N ASN A 279 10.44 -1.88 29.76
CA ASN A 279 11.02 -3.10 29.19
C ASN A 279 11.34 -4.05 30.35
N ASP A 280 10.67 -5.20 30.40
CA ASP A 280 11.22 -6.54 30.68
C ASP A 280 10.16 -7.49 31.29
N GLU A 281 9.84 -8.52 30.50
CA GLU A 281 9.58 -9.92 30.88
C GLU A 281 8.50 -10.33 31.90
N LYS A 282 7.76 -9.43 32.58
CA LYS A 282 6.83 -9.85 33.65
C LYS A 282 5.32 -9.71 33.42
N THR A 283 4.86 -9.13 32.31
CA THR A 283 3.41 -9.09 31.97
C THR A 283 2.92 -10.32 31.20
N ALA A 284 3.75 -11.37 31.11
CA ALA A 284 3.41 -12.64 30.46
C ALA A 284 2.60 -13.61 31.36
N SER A 285 2.39 -13.32 32.65
CA SER A 285 1.89 -14.32 33.62
C SER A 285 0.45 -14.13 34.14
N LEU A 286 -0.30 -13.14 33.67
CA LEU A 286 -1.69 -12.90 34.14
C LEU A 286 -2.76 -12.85 33.04
N VAL A 287 -2.41 -13.28 31.82
CA VAL A 287 -3.36 -13.47 30.70
C VAL A 287 -3.53 -14.96 30.35
N GLU A 288 -3.02 -15.87 31.19
CA GLU A 288 -3.35 -17.29 31.12
C GLU A 288 -4.74 -17.53 31.72
N MET A 289 -5.76 -17.16 30.96
CA MET A 289 -7.06 -17.83 30.82
C MET A 289 -8.01 -16.90 30.07
N GLN A 290 -7.85 -16.81 28.74
CA GLN A 290 -8.93 -17.05 27.77
C GLN A 290 -8.49 -16.66 26.35
N THR A 291 -8.43 -17.69 25.50
CA THR A 291 -8.45 -17.69 24.02
C THR A 291 -7.24 -17.12 23.26
N GLU A 292 -6.29 -18.05 22.97
CA GLU A 292 -5.50 -18.22 21.75
C GLU A 292 -5.53 -17.07 20.72
N ASN A 293 -4.52 -16.21 20.77
CA ASN A 293 -4.05 -15.41 19.63
C ASN A 293 -2.58 -15.77 19.38
N GLN A 294 -2.34 -16.91 18.76
CA GLN A 294 -1.16 -17.05 17.91
C GLN A 294 -1.48 -16.28 16.63
N GLU A 295 -0.69 -15.27 16.27
CA GLU A 295 -0.66 -14.81 14.88
C GLU A 295 -0.23 -16.01 14.05
N ILE A 296 -1.17 -16.58 13.29
CA ILE A 296 -0.84 -17.66 12.37
C ILE A 296 -0.05 -17.01 11.24
N GLU A 297 1.24 -17.34 11.16
CA GLU A 297 2.17 -16.87 10.14
C GLU A 297 1.54 -17.04 8.74
N GLY A 298 1.43 -15.95 7.97
CA GLY A 298 0.76 -15.93 6.66
C GLY A 298 -0.74 -15.61 6.63
N SER A 299 -1.37 -15.32 7.78
CA SER A 299 -2.78 -14.91 7.84
C SER A 299 -3.03 -13.47 7.37
N VAL A 300 -4.09 -13.26 6.60
CA VAL A 300 -4.56 -11.93 6.18
C VAL A 300 -5.56 -11.42 7.21
N VAL A 301 -5.19 -10.35 7.92
CA VAL A 301 -6.04 -9.73 8.94
C VAL A 301 -6.78 -8.53 8.36
N LEU A 302 -8.11 -8.54 8.47
CA LEU A 302 -9.01 -7.51 7.97
C LEU A 302 -9.86 -6.93 9.10
N ASN A 303 -10.10 -5.61 9.04
CA ASN A 303 -11.00 -4.92 9.96
C ASN A 303 -12.39 -4.80 9.32
N GLY A 304 -13.37 -5.53 9.86
CA GLY A 304 -14.77 -5.54 9.43
C GLY A 304 -15.58 -4.28 9.80
N GLY A 305 -14.95 -3.27 10.41
CA GLY A 305 -15.47 -1.93 10.63
C GLY A 305 -15.09 -0.92 9.53
N ASN A 306 -14.10 -1.25 8.69
CA ASN A 306 -13.68 -0.40 7.56
C ASN A 306 -14.65 -0.54 6.36
N GLY A 307 -14.60 0.44 5.43
CA GLY A 307 -15.43 0.47 4.22
C GLY A 307 -16.94 0.54 4.51
N GLU A 308 -17.72 -0.23 3.75
CA GLU A 308 -19.20 -0.40 3.81
C GLU A 308 -19.76 -0.89 5.16
N GLY A 309 -18.91 -1.25 6.12
CA GLY A 309 -19.33 -1.84 7.40
C GLY A 309 -19.68 -3.33 7.28
N GLY A 310 -18.71 -4.12 6.79
CA GLY A 310 -18.52 -5.56 7.09
C GLY A 310 -19.21 -6.59 6.20
N GLY A 311 -20.38 -6.30 5.63
CA GLY A 311 -21.19 -7.31 4.93
C GLY A 311 -20.55 -7.88 3.65
N GLN A 312 -20.19 -7.00 2.71
CA GLN A 312 -19.51 -7.40 1.46
C GLN A 312 -18.09 -7.87 1.72
N LEU A 313 -17.39 -7.20 2.65
CA LEU A 313 -16.03 -7.56 3.06
C LEU A 313 -15.96 -9.03 3.45
N LEU A 314 -16.87 -9.49 4.30
CA LEU A 314 -16.90 -10.89 4.73
C LEU A 314 -17.06 -11.85 3.56
N ARG A 315 -18.00 -11.57 2.63
CA ARG A 315 -18.29 -12.45 1.49
C ARG A 315 -17.09 -12.59 0.57
N VAL A 316 -16.51 -11.46 0.16
CA VAL A 316 -15.37 -11.42 -0.75
C VAL A 316 -14.13 -12.03 -0.09
N ALA A 317 -13.86 -11.68 1.18
CA ALA A 317 -12.70 -12.18 1.90
C ALA A 317 -12.74 -13.70 2.12
N THR A 318 -13.88 -14.26 2.55
CA THR A 318 -13.98 -15.71 2.73
C THR A 318 -13.94 -16.47 1.41
N ALA A 319 -14.55 -15.92 0.34
CA ALA A 319 -14.54 -16.55 -0.98
C ALA A 319 -13.12 -16.56 -1.58
N LEU A 320 -12.42 -15.44 -1.55
CA LEU A 320 -11.04 -15.36 -2.04
C LEU A 320 -10.07 -16.14 -1.18
N ALA A 321 -10.26 -16.19 0.14
CA ALA A 321 -9.45 -17.05 1.00
C ALA A 321 -9.61 -18.53 0.65
N ALA A 322 -10.84 -18.97 0.32
CA ALA A 322 -11.08 -20.33 -0.18
C ALA A 322 -10.34 -20.61 -1.49
N VAL A 323 -10.44 -19.70 -2.46
CA VAL A 323 -9.79 -19.85 -3.78
C VAL A 323 -8.27 -19.82 -3.67
N THR A 324 -7.73 -18.91 -2.86
CA THR A 324 -6.28 -18.73 -2.68
C THR A 324 -5.67 -19.65 -1.61
N GLN A 325 -6.49 -20.48 -0.95
CA GLN A 325 -6.10 -21.38 0.15
C GLN A 325 -5.38 -20.67 1.30
N ARG A 326 -5.87 -19.49 1.70
CA ARG A 326 -5.26 -18.64 2.74
C ARG A 326 -6.06 -18.62 4.02
N ILE A 327 -5.43 -18.17 5.10
CA ILE A 327 -6.11 -17.86 6.34
C ILE A 327 -6.55 -16.40 6.27
N VAL A 328 -7.84 -16.15 6.50
CA VAL A 328 -8.36 -14.79 6.68
C VAL A 328 -8.99 -14.65 8.06
N ARG A 329 -8.61 -13.59 8.77
CA ARG A 329 -9.22 -13.19 10.04
C ARG A 329 -9.88 -11.84 9.87
N VAL A 330 -11.18 -11.76 10.17
CA VAL A 330 -11.94 -10.52 10.17
C VAL A 330 -12.34 -10.19 11.61
N HIS A 331 -11.81 -9.11 12.14
CA HIS A 331 -12.16 -8.60 13.48
C HIS A 331 -13.01 -7.33 13.38
N SER A 332 -13.61 -6.88 14.49
CA SER A 332 -14.44 -5.66 14.53
C SER A 332 -15.60 -5.68 13.52
N ILE A 333 -16.17 -6.86 13.23
CA ILE A 333 -17.23 -7.06 12.25
C ILE A 333 -18.42 -6.13 12.56
N ARG A 334 -18.74 -5.23 11.62
CA ARG A 334 -19.88 -4.31 11.72
C ARG A 334 -19.82 -3.37 12.93
N ALA A 335 -18.62 -3.05 13.43
CA ALA A 335 -18.43 -2.17 14.59
C ALA A 335 -19.16 -0.82 14.48
N ASN A 336 -19.24 -0.26 13.27
CA ASN A 336 -19.88 1.03 12.99
C ASN A 336 -21.38 0.96 12.65
N ARG A 337 -22.03 -0.22 12.80
CA ARG A 337 -23.47 -0.39 12.55
C ARG A 337 -24.21 -0.43 13.89
N LYS A 338 -25.46 0.08 13.92
CA LYS A 338 -26.37 0.08 15.09
C LYS A 338 -26.41 -1.25 15.86
N ALA A 339 -26.21 -2.36 15.16
CA ALA A 339 -26.17 -3.69 15.75
C ALA A 339 -24.88 -4.38 15.27
N PRO A 340 -23.79 -4.41 16.08
CA PRO A 340 -22.48 -4.94 15.65
C PRO A 340 -22.46 -6.47 15.53
N GLY A 341 -21.39 -7.00 14.93
CA GLY A 341 -21.17 -8.44 14.75
C GLY A 341 -21.93 -9.11 13.60
N LEU A 342 -21.65 -10.40 13.41
CA LEU A 342 -22.26 -11.27 12.41
C LEU A 342 -23.79 -11.33 12.54
N ARG A 343 -24.48 -11.44 11.40
CA ARG A 343 -25.94 -11.54 11.30
C ARG A 343 -26.29 -12.77 10.48
N ASN A 344 -27.54 -13.20 10.54
CA ASN A 344 -28.01 -14.41 9.84
C ASN A 344 -27.63 -14.43 8.36
N GLN A 345 -27.74 -13.31 7.66
CA GLN A 345 -27.34 -13.20 6.25
C GLN A 345 -25.83 -13.44 6.02
N HIS A 346 -24.97 -13.05 6.95
CA HIS A 346 -23.52 -13.25 6.84
C HIS A 346 -23.17 -14.72 7.10
N LEU A 347 -23.76 -15.30 8.16
CA LEU A 347 -23.55 -16.71 8.53
C LEU A 347 -23.94 -17.64 7.38
N SER A 348 -25.12 -17.44 6.78
CA SER A 348 -25.56 -18.27 5.65
C SER A 348 -24.57 -18.28 4.49
N THR A 349 -23.97 -17.13 4.14
CA THR A 349 -22.97 -17.06 3.07
C THR A 349 -21.64 -17.70 3.47
N ILE A 350 -21.13 -17.41 4.67
CA ILE A 350 -19.83 -17.91 5.15
C ILE A 350 -19.87 -19.44 5.37
N GLU A 351 -20.95 -19.95 5.95
CA GLU A 351 -21.21 -21.39 6.11
C GLU A 351 -21.27 -22.08 4.74
N LEU A 352 -21.93 -21.48 3.75
CA LEU A 352 -21.98 -22.00 2.39
C LEU A 352 -20.58 -22.01 1.74
N VAL A 353 -19.81 -20.93 1.85
CA VAL A 353 -18.43 -20.86 1.32
C VAL A 353 -17.56 -21.95 1.92
N ALA A 354 -17.60 -22.14 3.25
CA ALA A 354 -16.82 -23.18 3.91
C ALA A 354 -17.25 -24.59 3.47
N ALA A 355 -18.56 -24.83 3.30
CA ALA A 355 -19.07 -26.11 2.78
C ALA A 355 -18.61 -26.38 1.34
N LEU A 356 -18.61 -25.36 0.48
CA LEU A 356 -18.13 -25.44 -0.91
C LEU A 356 -16.61 -25.62 -1.01
N SER A 357 -15.84 -25.22 0.01
CA SER A 357 -14.37 -25.26 0.00
C SER A 357 -13.77 -26.63 0.34
N ALA A 358 -14.58 -27.60 0.79
CA ALA A 358 -14.16 -28.96 1.14
C ALA A 358 -12.84 -29.03 1.96
N GLY A 359 -12.88 -28.57 3.21
CA GLY A 359 -11.74 -28.64 4.15
C GLY A 359 -11.39 -27.32 4.84
N GLY A 360 -12.02 -26.20 4.47
CA GLY A 360 -11.87 -24.92 5.18
C GLY A 360 -12.49 -24.95 6.58
N LYS A 361 -11.78 -24.46 7.59
CA LYS A 361 -12.23 -24.43 8.99
C LYS A 361 -12.66 -23.03 9.40
N LEU A 362 -13.90 -22.91 9.86
CA LEU A 362 -14.44 -21.67 10.42
C LEU A 362 -14.33 -21.68 11.94
N SER A 363 -13.82 -20.58 12.50
CA SER A 363 -13.88 -20.29 13.93
C SER A 363 -14.46 -18.89 14.15
N GLY A 364 -15.27 -18.72 15.19
CA GLY A 364 -15.98 -17.46 15.45
C GLY A 364 -17.27 -17.25 14.63
N ALA A 365 -17.69 -18.21 13.79
CA ALA A 365 -18.91 -18.14 12.99
C ALA A 365 -20.19 -18.33 13.84
N ARG A 366 -20.54 -17.34 14.67
CA ARG A 366 -21.78 -17.30 15.47
C ARG A 366 -22.45 -15.93 15.41
N LEU A 367 -23.75 -15.88 15.71
CA LEU A 367 -24.51 -14.63 15.69
C LEU A 367 -23.87 -13.61 16.65
N ASN A 368 -23.82 -12.34 16.22
CA ASN A 368 -23.20 -11.22 16.93
C ASN A 368 -21.67 -11.33 17.14
N SER A 369 -21.00 -12.35 16.61
CA SER A 369 -19.54 -12.42 16.69
C SER A 369 -18.90 -11.22 15.99
N THR A 370 -17.98 -10.54 16.67
CA THR A 370 -17.17 -9.46 16.11
C THR A 370 -15.91 -9.97 15.42
N ASP A 371 -15.61 -11.25 15.60
CA ASP A 371 -14.38 -11.89 15.16
C ASP A 371 -14.71 -13.20 14.46
N LEU A 372 -14.09 -13.40 13.30
CA LEU A 372 -14.22 -14.58 12.46
C LEU A 372 -12.84 -14.93 11.90
N THR A 373 -12.44 -16.18 12.00
CA THR A 373 -11.28 -16.70 11.27
C THR A 373 -11.73 -17.84 10.37
N PHE A 374 -11.35 -17.76 9.10
CA PHE A 374 -11.51 -18.82 8.13
C PHE A 374 -10.12 -19.31 7.71
N ASP A 375 -9.75 -20.51 8.14
CA ASP A 375 -8.52 -21.18 7.72
C ASP A 375 -8.85 -22.05 6.50
N ALA A 376 -8.51 -21.55 5.32
CA ALA A 376 -8.76 -22.24 4.06
C ALA A 376 -7.52 -22.95 3.49
N ARG A 377 -6.43 -23.12 4.26
CA ARG A 377 -5.22 -23.80 3.76
C ARG A 377 -5.47 -25.24 3.31
N SER A 378 -6.43 -25.90 3.97
CA SER A 378 -6.89 -27.24 3.63
C SER A 378 -8.11 -27.25 2.68
N ALA A 379 -8.49 -26.13 2.09
CA ALA A 379 -9.57 -26.09 1.11
C ALA A 379 -9.16 -26.86 -0.15
N LEU A 380 -9.89 -27.93 -0.47
CA LEU A 380 -9.64 -28.78 -1.64
C LEU A 380 -10.71 -28.50 -2.69
N LEU A 381 -10.43 -27.58 -3.62
CA LEU A 381 -11.29 -27.33 -4.77
C LEU A 381 -11.12 -28.39 -5.88
N THR A 382 -10.04 -29.19 -5.79
CA THR A 382 -9.72 -30.32 -6.67
C THR A 382 -9.86 -31.65 -5.92
N GLY A 383 -10.44 -32.66 -6.55
CA GLY A 383 -10.71 -33.98 -5.96
C GLY A 383 -11.93 -34.00 -5.04
N ALA A 384 -12.66 -32.88 -4.92
CA ALA A 384 -13.90 -32.84 -4.16
C ALA A 384 -14.99 -33.60 -4.92
N LYS A 385 -15.73 -34.48 -4.23
CA LYS A 385 -16.87 -35.15 -4.86
C LYS A 385 -17.85 -34.08 -5.39
N GLY A 386 -18.27 -34.22 -6.64
CA GLY A 386 -19.45 -33.52 -7.16
C GLY A 386 -20.62 -33.76 -6.23
N GLY A 387 -21.41 -32.72 -5.97
CA GLY A 387 -22.46 -32.80 -4.96
C GLY A 387 -23.46 -31.68 -5.08
N ALA A 388 -24.72 -32.01 -4.77
CA ALA A 388 -25.77 -31.03 -4.58
C ALA A 388 -25.60 -30.38 -3.21
N PHE A 389 -25.40 -29.07 -3.20
CA PHE A 389 -25.35 -28.27 -1.97
C PHE A 389 -26.69 -27.59 -1.75
N SER A 390 -27.06 -27.38 -0.50
CA SER A 390 -28.24 -26.58 -0.17
C SER A 390 -27.91 -25.57 0.92
N ALA A 391 -28.45 -24.35 0.78
CA ALA A 391 -28.35 -23.33 1.80
C ALA A 391 -29.65 -22.53 1.90
N ALA A 392 -30.01 -22.17 3.12
CA ALA A 392 -31.21 -21.39 3.40
C ALA A 392 -30.87 -20.18 4.27
N SER A 393 -31.45 -19.02 3.93
CA SER A 393 -31.39 -17.86 4.81
C SER A 393 -32.35 -18.03 5.99
N ARG A 394 -31.87 -17.77 7.21
CA ARG A 394 -32.66 -17.94 8.44
C ARG A 394 -33.72 -16.85 8.67
N THR A 395 -33.56 -15.67 8.07
CA THR A 395 -34.47 -14.50 8.28
C THR A 395 -34.82 -13.76 6.99
N GLY A 396 -34.97 -14.48 5.87
CA GLY A 396 -35.32 -13.88 4.58
C GLY A 396 -34.19 -13.05 3.93
N GLY A 397 -32.93 -13.31 4.31
CA GLY A 397 -31.77 -12.71 3.67
C GLY A 397 -31.65 -13.11 2.20
N SER A 398 -30.94 -12.27 1.45
CA SER A 398 -30.93 -12.33 -0.01
C SER A 398 -30.12 -13.51 -0.56
N ILE A 399 -30.71 -14.25 -1.50
CA ILE A 399 -30.05 -15.32 -2.25
C ILE A 399 -28.90 -14.77 -3.10
N SER A 400 -29.07 -13.57 -3.68
CA SER A 400 -28.04 -12.96 -4.51
C SER A 400 -26.74 -12.72 -3.73
N LEU A 401 -26.83 -12.32 -2.46
CA LEU A 401 -25.66 -12.17 -1.59
C LEU A 401 -24.99 -13.50 -1.24
N MET A 402 -25.73 -14.62 -1.19
CA MET A 402 -25.11 -15.95 -1.05
C MET A 402 -24.35 -16.33 -2.32
N LEU A 403 -24.93 -16.05 -3.50
CA LEU A 403 -24.29 -16.29 -4.79
C LEU A 403 -23.01 -15.47 -4.98
N GLN A 404 -22.98 -14.20 -4.54
CA GLN A 404 -21.75 -13.38 -4.56
C GLN A 404 -20.57 -14.03 -3.82
N GLY A 405 -20.83 -14.72 -2.71
CA GLY A 405 -19.77 -15.44 -1.98
C GLY A 405 -19.46 -16.81 -2.60
N ALA A 406 -20.46 -17.46 -3.18
CA ALA A 406 -20.32 -18.81 -3.72
C ALA A 406 -19.63 -18.84 -5.10
N PHE A 407 -19.91 -17.90 -6.00
CA PHE A 407 -19.42 -17.96 -7.38
C PHE A 407 -17.91 -18.05 -7.51
N PRO A 408 -17.08 -17.24 -6.80
CA PRO A 408 -15.62 -17.39 -6.88
C PRO A 408 -15.14 -18.79 -6.52
N VAL A 409 -15.77 -19.45 -5.53
CA VAL A 409 -15.42 -20.83 -5.14
C VAL A 409 -15.89 -21.83 -6.18
N LEU A 410 -17.12 -21.68 -6.69
CA LEU A 410 -17.73 -22.57 -7.69
C LEU A 410 -16.95 -22.56 -9.01
N THR A 411 -16.36 -21.42 -9.39
CA THR A 411 -15.53 -21.29 -10.59
C THR A 411 -14.36 -22.26 -10.64
N PHE A 412 -13.67 -22.49 -9.52
CA PHE A 412 -12.43 -23.27 -9.47
C PHE A 412 -12.63 -24.71 -8.97
N ARG A 413 -13.88 -25.14 -8.76
CA ARG A 413 -14.20 -26.55 -8.49
C ARG A 413 -13.99 -27.38 -9.76
N ASP A 414 -13.51 -28.61 -9.60
CA ASP A 414 -13.20 -29.51 -10.70
C ASP A 414 -14.38 -30.35 -11.21
N SER A 415 -15.54 -30.24 -10.55
CA SER A 415 -16.77 -30.95 -10.90
C SER A 415 -17.93 -29.96 -11.04
N SER A 416 -18.84 -30.22 -11.97
CA SER A 416 -20.12 -29.52 -12.04
C SER A 416 -20.83 -29.58 -10.68
N THR A 417 -21.33 -28.44 -10.23
CA THR A 417 -21.89 -28.27 -8.88
C THR A 417 -23.31 -27.72 -8.98
N GLU A 418 -24.24 -28.40 -8.31
CA GLU A 418 -25.62 -27.93 -8.15
C GLU A 418 -25.82 -27.31 -6.77
N LEU A 419 -26.55 -26.19 -6.73
CA LEU A 419 -26.81 -25.43 -5.53
C LEU A 419 -28.30 -25.09 -5.42
N SER A 420 -28.96 -25.57 -4.37
CA SER A 420 -30.35 -25.27 -4.04
C SER A 420 -30.43 -24.21 -2.93
N LEU A 421 -30.85 -23.00 -3.29
CA LEU A 421 -30.89 -21.86 -2.38
C LEU A 421 -32.31 -21.47 -2.00
N ARG A 422 -32.50 -21.17 -0.70
CA ARG A 422 -33.77 -20.66 -0.16
C ARG A 422 -33.58 -19.32 0.55
N GLY A 423 -34.37 -18.31 0.21
CA GLY A 423 -34.23 -16.95 0.78
C GLY A 423 -35.01 -15.89 0.01
N GLY A 424 -34.67 -14.61 0.24
CA GLY A 424 -35.25 -13.49 -0.50
C GLY A 424 -34.64 -13.40 -1.91
N THR A 425 -35.47 -13.21 -2.94
CA THR A 425 -34.98 -13.00 -4.32
C THR A 425 -35.01 -11.53 -4.75
N HIS A 426 -35.87 -10.72 -4.14
CA HIS A 426 -36.00 -9.28 -4.40
C HIS A 426 -35.98 -8.54 -3.06
N VAL A 427 -34.77 -8.22 -2.58
CA VAL A 427 -34.54 -7.54 -1.30
C VAL A 427 -33.92 -6.18 -1.60
N GLY A 428 -34.57 -5.09 -1.15
CA GLY A 428 -34.26 -3.72 -1.61
C GLY A 428 -32.85 -3.17 -1.31
N PHE A 429 -32.02 -3.87 -0.54
CA PHE A 429 -30.62 -3.50 -0.27
C PHE A 429 -29.63 -4.54 -0.82
N SER A 430 -30.03 -5.31 -1.84
CA SER A 430 -29.19 -6.29 -2.52
C SER A 430 -29.58 -6.38 -4.00
N PRO A 431 -28.68 -6.83 -4.89
CA PRO A 431 -29.06 -7.12 -6.26
C PRO A 431 -30.23 -8.11 -6.31
N THR A 432 -31.14 -7.92 -7.26
CA THR A 432 -32.23 -8.87 -7.48
C THR A 432 -31.72 -10.21 -8.02
N ILE A 433 -32.53 -11.26 -7.93
CA ILE A 433 -32.17 -12.53 -8.56
C ILE A 433 -32.13 -12.40 -10.09
N ASP A 434 -32.93 -11.50 -10.66
CA ASP A 434 -32.95 -11.26 -12.10
C ASP A 434 -31.62 -10.60 -12.56
N PHE A 435 -31.01 -9.73 -11.75
CA PHE A 435 -29.64 -9.24 -11.97
C PHE A 435 -28.60 -10.39 -12.02
N MET A 436 -28.74 -11.37 -11.12
CA MET A 436 -27.89 -12.56 -11.11
C MET A 436 -28.17 -13.49 -12.29
N GLN A 437 -29.37 -13.49 -12.86
CA GLN A 437 -29.76 -14.40 -13.94
C GLN A 437 -29.36 -13.88 -15.33
N VAL A 438 -29.37 -12.56 -15.52
CA VAL A 438 -29.18 -11.92 -16.83
C VAL A 438 -27.88 -11.12 -16.91
N PRO A 439 -27.76 -9.88 -16.39
CA PRO A 439 -26.58 -9.05 -16.67
C PRO A 439 -25.29 -9.61 -16.07
N LEU A 440 -25.32 -10.16 -14.84
CA LEU A 440 -24.12 -10.77 -14.26
C LEU A 440 -23.72 -12.04 -15.01
N ARG A 441 -24.69 -12.83 -15.48
CA ARG A 441 -24.43 -14.04 -16.27
C ARG A 441 -23.73 -13.69 -17.58
N SER A 442 -24.24 -12.68 -18.29
CA SER A 442 -23.63 -12.17 -19.53
C SER A 442 -22.21 -11.69 -19.31
N LEU A 443 -21.94 -10.99 -18.19
CA LEU A 443 -20.59 -10.51 -17.87
C LEU A 443 -19.64 -11.65 -17.48
N LEU A 444 -20.05 -12.57 -16.60
CA LEU A 444 -19.21 -13.67 -16.14
C LEU A 444 -18.92 -14.69 -17.24
N ALA A 445 -19.81 -14.84 -18.22
CA ALA A 445 -19.54 -15.63 -19.42
C ALA A 445 -18.35 -15.08 -20.23
N ARG A 446 -18.04 -13.77 -20.15
CA ARG A 446 -16.86 -13.17 -20.80
C ARG A 446 -15.54 -13.57 -20.15
N PHE A 447 -15.58 -13.94 -18.87
CA PHE A 447 -14.44 -14.55 -18.18
C PHE A 447 -14.33 -16.06 -18.43
N GLY A 448 -15.28 -16.67 -19.15
CA GLY A 448 -15.37 -18.13 -19.36
C GLY A 448 -16.22 -18.86 -18.32
N LEU A 449 -16.85 -18.16 -17.37
CA LEU A 449 -17.68 -18.77 -16.32
C LEU A 449 -19.14 -18.89 -16.78
N ASN A 450 -19.55 -20.12 -17.11
CA ASN A 450 -20.92 -20.43 -17.52
C ASN A 450 -21.70 -21.09 -16.39
N TYR A 451 -22.85 -20.50 -16.04
CA TYR A 451 -23.79 -21.08 -15.09
C TYR A 451 -25.23 -20.96 -15.60
N ASN A 452 -26.07 -21.87 -15.13
CA ASN A 452 -27.51 -21.80 -15.26
C ASN A 452 -28.13 -21.45 -13.90
N LEU A 453 -29.13 -20.58 -13.91
CA LEU A 453 -29.84 -20.14 -12.72
C LEU A 453 -31.33 -20.21 -13.02
N GLU A 454 -32.03 -21.12 -12.32
CA GLU A 454 -33.45 -21.35 -12.44
C GLU A 454 -34.16 -20.87 -11.17
N VAL A 455 -35.13 -19.97 -11.36
CA VAL A 455 -35.92 -19.42 -10.27
C VAL A 455 -37.25 -20.17 -10.20
N SER A 456 -37.37 -21.11 -9.27
CA SER A 456 -38.61 -21.88 -9.09
C SER A 456 -39.65 -21.13 -8.26
N LYS A 457 -39.22 -20.18 -7.42
CA LYS A 457 -40.12 -19.31 -6.66
C LYS A 457 -39.46 -17.98 -6.30
N ARG A 458 -40.12 -16.86 -6.57
CA ARG A 458 -39.68 -15.52 -6.13
C ARG A 458 -40.30 -15.11 -4.80
N MET A 459 -39.57 -14.28 -4.06
CA MET A 459 -40.00 -13.67 -2.81
C MET A 459 -39.52 -12.21 -2.74
N PHE A 460 -40.46 -11.29 -2.52
CA PHE A 460 -40.23 -9.85 -2.39
C PHE A 460 -40.25 -9.46 -0.92
N PHE A 461 -39.16 -8.86 -0.42
CA PHE A 461 -39.06 -8.38 0.96
C PHE A 461 -39.74 -7.00 1.10
N PRO A 462 -40.53 -6.71 2.16
CA PRO A 462 -40.66 -7.42 3.46
C PRO A 462 -41.82 -8.45 3.53
N GLY A 463 -42.32 -8.98 2.41
CA GLY A 463 -43.48 -9.87 2.38
C GLY A 463 -43.25 -11.21 3.12
N GLY A 464 -44.12 -11.55 4.07
CA GLY A 464 -44.06 -12.76 4.90
C GLY A 464 -44.47 -14.06 4.19
N GLY A 465 -44.11 -14.22 2.90
CA GLY A 465 -44.40 -15.42 2.11
C GLY A 465 -43.37 -16.54 2.30
N PRO A 466 -43.59 -17.74 1.71
CA PRO A 466 -42.61 -18.83 1.73
C PRO A 466 -41.32 -18.38 1.05
N SER A 467 -40.17 -18.73 1.63
CA SER A 467 -38.85 -18.37 1.10
C SER A 467 -38.76 -18.66 -0.41
N GLY A 468 -38.25 -17.69 -1.18
CA GLY A 468 -37.92 -17.89 -2.59
C GLY A 468 -36.96 -19.06 -2.76
N GLN A 469 -37.00 -19.70 -3.92
CA GLN A 469 -36.26 -20.91 -4.24
C GLN A 469 -35.57 -20.74 -5.58
N VAL A 470 -34.26 -21.01 -5.60
CA VAL A 470 -33.40 -20.89 -6.78
C VAL A 470 -32.52 -22.13 -6.86
N GLN A 471 -32.39 -22.69 -8.06
CA GLN A 471 -31.45 -23.74 -8.38
C GLN A 471 -30.37 -23.17 -9.29
N VAL A 472 -29.11 -23.41 -8.94
CA VAL A 472 -27.96 -22.94 -9.73
C VAL A 472 -27.12 -24.15 -10.09
N SER A 473 -26.77 -24.28 -11.37
CA SER A 473 -25.74 -25.22 -11.81
C SER A 473 -24.59 -24.45 -12.41
N VAL A 474 -23.37 -24.74 -11.94
CA VAL A 474 -22.15 -24.11 -12.42
C VAL A 474 -21.27 -25.18 -13.02
N ASN A 475 -20.85 -24.97 -14.27
CA ASN A 475 -19.86 -25.80 -14.92
C ASN A 475 -18.46 -25.28 -14.58
N PRO A 476 -17.48 -26.17 -14.33
CA PRO A 476 -16.10 -25.77 -14.21
C PRO A 476 -15.62 -24.99 -15.43
N VAL A 477 -14.69 -24.07 -15.24
CA VAL A 477 -13.94 -23.46 -16.35
C VAL A 477 -13.08 -24.54 -17.02
N ASP A 478 -12.84 -24.44 -18.33
CA ASP A 478 -12.21 -25.43 -19.23
C ASP A 478 -10.89 -26.05 -18.72
N ALA A 479 -10.37 -27.07 -19.41
CA ALA A 479 -9.30 -28.00 -18.96
C ALA A 479 -8.02 -27.39 -18.33
N GLU A 480 -7.70 -26.11 -18.58
CA GLU A 480 -6.58 -25.39 -17.96
C GLU A 480 -6.95 -24.58 -16.69
N LYS A 481 -8.25 -24.46 -16.37
CA LYS A 481 -8.84 -23.82 -15.18
C LYS A 481 -8.49 -22.34 -14.99
N THR A 482 -8.26 -21.59 -16.07
CA THR A 482 -7.95 -20.16 -16.01
C THR A 482 -9.14 -19.31 -16.43
N LEU A 483 -9.47 -18.30 -15.62
CA LEU A 483 -10.42 -17.25 -16.01
C LEU A 483 -9.75 -16.33 -17.03
N GLN A 484 -10.48 -15.93 -18.08
CA GLN A 484 -9.97 -15.06 -19.13
C GLN A 484 -10.02 -13.59 -18.71
N SER A 485 -8.96 -12.81 -18.97
CA SER A 485 -9.04 -11.36 -18.80
C SER A 485 -10.04 -10.73 -19.76
N ILE A 486 -10.70 -9.66 -19.32
CA ILE A 486 -11.66 -8.90 -20.14
C ILE A 486 -11.16 -7.49 -20.40
N ASP A 487 -11.51 -6.90 -21.54
CA ASP A 487 -11.22 -5.49 -21.85
C ASP A 487 -12.50 -4.79 -22.32
N PHE A 488 -13.08 -3.97 -21.43
CA PHE A 488 -14.27 -3.16 -21.66
C PHE A 488 -13.90 -1.67 -21.56
N THR A 489 -12.99 -1.23 -22.44
CA THR A 489 -12.56 0.17 -22.50
C THR A 489 -13.10 0.93 -23.70
N GLU A 490 -13.54 0.25 -24.76
CA GLU A 490 -14.05 0.92 -25.95
C GLU A 490 -15.49 1.42 -25.70
N SER A 491 -15.67 2.73 -25.56
CA SER A 491 -16.99 3.36 -25.36
C SER A 491 -17.75 3.46 -26.68
N SER A 492 -19.05 3.21 -26.63
CA SER A 492 -19.94 3.43 -27.76
C SER A 492 -21.28 3.99 -27.30
N THR A 493 -21.79 4.97 -28.05
CA THR A 493 -23.16 5.47 -27.87
C THR A 493 -24.18 4.67 -28.69
N SER A 494 -23.72 3.78 -29.57
CA SER A 494 -24.58 2.92 -30.39
C SER A 494 -25.00 1.69 -29.60
N ILE A 495 -26.30 1.38 -29.59
CA ILE A 495 -26.88 0.25 -28.88
C ILE A 495 -27.23 -0.83 -29.90
N ARG A 496 -26.79 -2.06 -29.62
CA ARG A 496 -27.06 -3.22 -30.45
C ARG A 496 -28.29 -4.00 -29.96
N HIS A 497 -28.38 -4.20 -28.65
CA HIS A 497 -29.43 -5.03 -28.06
C HIS A 497 -29.95 -4.42 -26.75
N VAL A 498 -31.27 -4.52 -26.56
CA VAL A 498 -31.96 -4.12 -25.33
C VAL A 498 -32.79 -5.28 -24.82
N PHE A 499 -32.50 -5.72 -23.59
CA PHE A 499 -33.31 -6.69 -22.89
C PHE A 499 -34.10 -6.02 -21.76
N ILE A 500 -35.41 -6.21 -21.74
CA ILE A 500 -36.31 -5.69 -20.70
C ILE A 500 -36.99 -6.86 -20.02
N ARG A 501 -36.86 -6.98 -18.69
CA ARG A 501 -37.64 -7.90 -17.88
C ARG A 501 -38.48 -7.16 -16.86
N VAL A 502 -39.78 -7.48 -16.82
CA VAL A 502 -40.70 -6.95 -15.83
C VAL A 502 -41.34 -8.09 -15.05
N THR A 503 -41.08 -8.11 -13.74
CA THR A 503 -41.60 -9.11 -12.81
C THR A 503 -42.65 -8.47 -11.89
N ALA A 504 -43.93 -8.82 -12.07
CA ALA A 504 -45.02 -8.41 -11.20
C ALA A 504 -45.29 -9.48 -10.13
N CYS A 505 -45.31 -9.10 -8.86
CA CYS A 505 -45.49 -10.02 -7.74
C CYS A 505 -46.49 -9.49 -6.70
N GLY A 506 -47.34 -10.38 -6.20
CA GLY A 506 -48.29 -10.11 -5.11
C GLY A 506 -49.70 -10.63 -5.40
N SER A 507 -50.60 -10.41 -4.43
CA SER A 507 -51.97 -10.92 -4.48
C SER A 507 -52.81 -10.38 -5.65
N SER A 508 -52.46 -9.22 -6.19
CA SER A 508 -53.13 -8.62 -7.36
C SER A 508 -52.25 -8.56 -8.62
N ALA A 509 -51.10 -9.23 -8.63
CA ALA A 509 -50.22 -9.28 -9.79
C ALA A 509 -50.89 -10.05 -10.94
N ASN A 510 -50.79 -9.51 -12.15
CA ASN A 510 -51.36 -10.10 -13.36
C ASN A 510 -50.52 -9.71 -14.58
N GLU A 511 -50.72 -10.43 -15.68
CA GLU A 511 -49.95 -10.26 -16.93
C GLU A 511 -50.11 -8.86 -17.51
N LYS A 512 -51.33 -8.33 -17.57
CA LYS A 512 -51.61 -6.96 -18.03
C LYS A 512 -50.83 -5.89 -17.27
N MET A 513 -50.60 -6.10 -15.97
CA MET A 513 -49.78 -5.20 -15.17
C MET A 513 -48.31 -5.25 -15.58
N ALA A 514 -47.73 -6.44 -15.74
CA ALA A 514 -46.35 -6.59 -16.21
C ALA A 514 -46.19 -6.01 -17.62
N GLU A 515 -47.11 -6.33 -18.54
CA GLU A 515 -47.15 -5.80 -19.91
C GLU A 515 -47.27 -4.28 -19.95
N HIS A 516 -48.06 -3.67 -19.06
CA HIS A 516 -48.21 -2.21 -19.00
C HIS A 516 -46.89 -1.52 -18.65
N TYR A 517 -46.16 -2.03 -17.66
CA TYR A 517 -44.85 -1.51 -17.28
C TYR A 517 -43.79 -1.78 -18.35
N ALA A 518 -43.81 -2.97 -18.96
CA ALA A 518 -42.91 -3.32 -20.04
C ALA A 518 -43.12 -2.45 -21.28
N SER A 519 -44.38 -2.15 -21.63
CA SER A 519 -44.75 -1.28 -22.74
C SER A 519 -44.29 0.16 -22.51
N ALA A 520 -44.43 0.67 -21.27
CA ALA A 520 -43.94 2.00 -20.91
C ALA A 520 -42.41 2.09 -21.02
N LEU A 521 -41.68 1.09 -20.52
CA LEU A 521 -40.22 1.01 -20.64
C LEU A 521 -39.77 0.91 -22.10
N LYS A 522 -40.41 0.03 -22.88
CA LYS A 522 -40.14 -0.10 -24.31
C LYS A 522 -40.32 1.24 -25.03
N LEU A 523 -41.43 1.94 -24.78
CA LEU A 523 -41.68 3.24 -25.40
C LEU A 523 -40.63 4.28 -25.01
N ALA A 524 -40.32 4.42 -23.71
CA ALA A 524 -39.36 5.41 -23.22
C ALA A 524 -37.94 5.16 -23.75
N ILE A 525 -37.50 3.90 -23.77
CA ILE A 525 -36.19 3.49 -24.29
C ILE A 525 -36.14 3.73 -25.80
N THR A 526 -37.15 3.29 -26.55
CA THR A 526 -37.22 3.54 -27.99
C THR A 526 -37.19 5.04 -28.27
N GLN A 527 -37.95 5.87 -27.57
CA GLN A 527 -37.90 7.34 -27.75
C GLN A 527 -36.55 7.97 -27.41
N THR A 528 -35.85 7.43 -26.41
CA THR A 528 -34.55 7.95 -25.96
C THR A 528 -33.43 7.58 -26.95
N PHE A 529 -33.50 6.39 -27.54
CA PHE A 529 -32.43 5.84 -28.39
C PHE A 529 -32.79 5.74 -29.88
N THR A 530 -33.95 6.26 -30.31
CA THR A 530 -34.48 6.19 -31.70
C THR A 530 -33.64 6.90 -32.76
N ARG A 531 -32.66 7.74 -32.36
CA ARG A 531 -31.77 8.42 -33.30
C ARG A 531 -30.53 7.59 -33.69
N LEU A 532 -30.36 6.39 -33.13
CA LEU A 532 -29.14 5.58 -33.28
C LEU A 532 -29.52 4.12 -33.60
N SER A 533 -29.25 3.72 -34.84
CA SER A 533 -29.33 2.37 -35.43
C SER A 533 -30.69 1.96 -36.04
N GLU A 534 -30.67 1.61 -37.33
CA GLU A 534 -31.77 0.93 -38.05
C GLU A 534 -31.94 -0.55 -37.60
N ASP A 535 -30.97 -1.09 -36.83
CA ASP A 535 -30.85 -2.52 -36.46
C ASP A 535 -30.96 -2.78 -34.94
N LEU A 536 -31.67 -1.96 -34.16
CA LEU A 536 -31.83 -2.17 -32.71
C LEU A 536 -32.71 -3.39 -32.41
N GLU A 537 -32.13 -4.44 -31.80
CA GLU A 537 -32.86 -5.61 -31.34
C GLU A 537 -33.40 -5.38 -29.92
N LEU A 538 -34.71 -5.55 -29.71
CA LEU A 538 -35.37 -5.31 -28.42
C LEU A 538 -36.18 -6.53 -27.99
N GLU A 539 -35.75 -7.14 -26.88
CA GLU A 539 -36.39 -8.30 -26.25
C GLU A 539 -37.13 -7.89 -24.97
N VAL A 540 -38.33 -8.44 -24.76
CA VAL A 540 -39.16 -8.17 -23.58
C VAL A 540 -39.65 -9.47 -22.96
N GLU A 541 -39.44 -9.61 -21.66
CA GLU A 541 -39.96 -10.71 -20.86
C GLU A 541 -40.83 -10.18 -19.71
N CYS A 542 -42.05 -10.72 -19.60
CA CYS A 542 -42.97 -10.42 -18.51
C CYS A 542 -43.15 -11.66 -17.62
N ILE A 543 -42.92 -11.51 -16.32
CA ILE A 543 -43.07 -12.59 -15.33
C ILE A 543 -44.13 -12.17 -14.32
N VAL A 544 -45.05 -13.08 -14.01
CA VAL A 544 -46.12 -12.86 -13.02
C VAL A 544 -46.05 -13.91 -11.93
N GLU A 545 -45.95 -13.48 -10.68
CA GLU A 545 -45.89 -14.37 -9.53
C GLU A 545 -47.00 -14.07 -8.52
N THR A 546 -48.01 -14.95 -8.48
CA THR A 546 -49.18 -14.79 -7.61
C THR A 546 -49.01 -15.55 -6.29
N THR A 547 -49.41 -14.93 -5.17
CA THR A 547 -49.46 -15.61 -3.87
C THR A 547 -50.73 -16.46 -3.79
N ALA A 548 -50.62 -17.77 -4.04
CA ALA A 548 -51.78 -18.67 -3.95
C ALA A 548 -52.41 -18.63 -2.54
N ALA A 549 -53.71 -18.27 -2.47
CA ALA A 549 -54.51 -18.37 -1.27
C ALA A 549 -54.61 -19.83 -0.83
N THR A 550 -53.98 -20.18 0.30
CA THR A 550 -54.15 -21.49 0.93
C THR A 550 -55.58 -21.60 1.47
N ASN A 551 -56.46 -22.25 0.72
CA ASN A 551 -57.78 -22.67 1.18
C ASN A 551 -57.62 -23.78 2.23
N GLN A 552 -57.44 -23.41 3.51
CA GLN A 552 -57.76 -24.31 4.63
C GLN A 552 -58.61 -23.56 5.69
N LYS A 553 -59.74 -24.18 6.00
CA LYS A 553 -60.78 -23.72 6.93
C LYS A 553 -60.24 -23.52 8.35
N LYS A 554 -60.67 -22.40 8.97
CA LYS A 554 -61.00 -22.20 10.40
C LYS A 554 -59.96 -22.58 11.48
N LYS A 555 -59.39 -21.59 12.18
CA LYS A 555 -59.85 -21.05 13.48
C LYS A 555 -58.89 -19.97 14.01
N ALA A 556 -59.42 -19.16 14.92
CA ALA A 556 -58.94 -17.85 15.36
C ALA A 556 -57.49 -17.77 15.88
N SER A 557 -56.79 -16.72 15.44
CA SER A 557 -55.84 -15.95 16.26
C SER A 557 -55.69 -14.55 15.65
N LYS A 558 -56.00 -13.51 16.44
CA LYS A 558 -55.81 -12.11 16.07
C LYS A 558 -54.30 -11.80 16.10
N VAL A 559 -53.64 -11.97 14.96
CA VAL A 559 -52.37 -11.30 14.65
C VAL A 559 -52.63 -10.41 13.44
N LEU A 560 -52.28 -9.13 13.53
CA LEU A 560 -52.39 -8.19 12.42
C LEU A 560 -51.63 -8.76 11.19
N LYS A 561 -52.37 -9.27 10.19
CA LYS A 561 -51.80 -9.58 8.88
C LYS A 561 -51.50 -8.26 8.17
N ALA A 562 -50.22 -7.94 7.99
CA ALA A 562 -49.81 -6.88 7.08
C ALA A 562 -50.41 -7.17 5.69
N LYS A 563 -51.10 -6.19 5.08
CA LYS A 563 -51.57 -6.31 3.69
C LYS A 563 -50.36 -6.57 2.79
N GLU A 564 -50.31 -7.74 2.14
CA GLU A 564 -49.32 -8.03 1.11
C GLU A 564 -49.46 -6.98 0.00
N LYS A 565 -48.42 -6.17 -0.19
CA LYS A 565 -48.38 -5.14 -1.24
C LYS A 565 -47.95 -5.79 -2.56
N THR A 566 -48.64 -5.43 -3.64
CA THR A 566 -48.23 -5.79 -5.01
C THR A 566 -47.08 -4.89 -5.44
N ALA A 567 -46.01 -5.50 -5.94
CA ALA A 567 -44.79 -4.83 -6.38
C ALA A 567 -44.42 -5.24 -7.81
N VAL A 568 -43.73 -4.36 -8.50
CA VAL A 568 -43.20 -4.58 -9.85
C VAL A 568 -41.70 -4.34 -9.81
N SER A 569 -40.92 -5.34 -10.25
CA SER A 569 -39.48 -5.21 -10.50
C SER A 569 -39.23 -5.07 -11.98
N SER A 570 -38.44 -4.08 -12.38
CA SER A 570 -38.07 -3.80 -13.76
C SER A 570 -36.55 -3.87 -13.88
N LEU A 571 -36.06 -4.71 -14.79
CA LEU A 571 -34.66 -4.84 -15.16
C LEU A 571 -34.51 -4.45 -16.63
N VAL A 572 -33.56 -3.57 -16.92
CA VAL A 572 -33.16 -3.24 -18.29
C VAL A 572 -31.67 -3.50 -18.44
N VAL A 573 -31.28 -4.19 -19.52
CA VAL A 573 -29.90 -4.43 -19.89
C VAL A 573 -29.67 -3.91 -21.30
N LEU A 574 -28.67 -3.05 -21.46
CA LEU A 574 -28.23 -2.51 -22.74
C LEU A 574 -26.89 -3.13 -23.12
N GLU A 575 -26.80 -3.63 -24.34
CA GLU A 575 -25.54 -4.01 -24.97
C GLU A 575 -25.17 -2.99 -26.05
N THR A 576 -24.01 -2.37 -25.89
CA THR A 576 -23.49 -1.39 -26.86
C THR A 576 -22.82 -2.09 -28.04
N ALA A 577 -22.62 -1.38 -29.15
CA ALA A 577 -21.95 -1.92 -30.34
C ALA A 577 -20.50 -2.38 -30.08
N THR A 578 -19.86 -1.86 -29.04
CA THR A 578 -18.51 -2.23 -28.59
C THR A 578 -18.53 -3.24 -27.43
N ASN A 579 -19.63 -4.00 -27.31
CA ASN A 579 -19.84 -5.06 -26.32
C ASN A 579 -19.97 -4.61 -24.86
N GLY A 580 -20.03 -3.31 -24.56
CA GLY A 580 -20.33 -2.81 -23.21
C GLY A 580 -21.70 -3.27 -22.71
N ILE A 581 -21.80 -3.64 -21.43
CA ILE A 581 -23.01 -4.16 -20.78
C ILE A 581 -23.41 -3.21 -19.65
N ILE A 582 -24.54 -2.52 -19.82
CA ILE A 582 -25.05 -1.56 -18.83
C ILE A 582 -26.39 -2.08 -18.32
N SER A 583 -26.52 -2.25 -17.00
CA SER A 583 -27.74 -2.74 -16.39
C SER A 583 -28.34 -1.73 -15.40
N LEU A 584 -29.66 -1.75 -15.28
CA LEU A 584 -30.38 -0.98 -14.28
C LEU A 584 -31.59 -1.79 -13.81
N ASP A 585 -31.68 -2.04 -12.50
CA ASP A 585 -32.82 -2.70 -11.87
C ASP A 585 -33.54 -1.77 -10.87
N ARG A 586 -34.87 -1.89 -10.81
CA ARG A 586 -35.68 -1.12 -9.87
C ARG A 586 -36.94 -1.84 -9.50
N THR A 587 -37.20 -1.94 -8.19
CA THR A 587 -38.45 -2.48 -7.65
C THR A 587 -39.29 -1.37 -7.03
N VAL A 588 -40.55 -1.26 -7.43
CA VAL A 588 -41.52 -0.30 -6.90
C VAL A 588 -42.81 -0.98 -6.45
N ASN A 589 -43.47 -0.43 -5.43
CA ASN A 589 -44.85 -0.83 -5.14
C ASN A 589 -45.78 -0.12 -6.13
N VAL A 590 -46.84 -0.81 -6.59
CA VAL A 590 -47.75 -0.28 -7.64
C VAL A 590 -48.43 1.04 -7.26
N ASN A 591 -48.55 1.33 -5.97
CA ASN A 591 -49.17 2.57 -5.46
C ASN A 591 -48.18 3.73 -5.28
N GLU A 592 -46.87 3.49 -5.46
CA GLU A 592 -45.82 4.48 -5.18
C GLU A 592 -45.29 5.16 -6.45
N SER A 593 -45.43 4.54 -7.63
CA SER A 593 -45.03 5.12 -8.91
C SER A 593 -45.90 4.59 -10.05
N THR A 594 -46.15 5.42 -11.06
CA THR A 594 -46.77 4.96 -12.32
C THR A 594 -45.72 4.33 -13.23
N ALA A 595 -46.17 3.51 -14.19
CA ALA A 595 -45.31 2.87 -15.19
C ALA A 595 -44.52 3.90 -16.01
N SER A 596 -45.16 5.01 -16.42
CA SER A 596 -44.49 6.08 -17.18
C SER A 596 -43.38 6.75 -16.37
N ILE A 597 -43.64 7.13 -15.11
CA ILE A 597 -42.63 7.80 -14.27
C ILE A 597 -41.43 6.88 -14.05
N LEU A 598 -41.67 5.59 -13.80
CA LEU A 598 -40.59 4.61 -13.63
C LEU A 598 -39.77 4.49 -14.93
N ALA A 599 -40.45 4.37 -16.07
CA ALA A 599 -39.83 4.24 -17.37
C ALA A 599 -38.96 5.46 -17.73
N ASP A 600 -39.47 6.67 -17.51
CA ASP A 600 -38.73 7.92 -17.77
C ASP A 600 -37.49 8.03 -16.89
N GLN A 601 -37.60 7.67 -15.60
CA GLN A 601 -36.48 7.71 -14.67
C GLN A 601 -35.39 6.69 -15.04
N MET A 602 -35.78 5.46 -15.39
CA MET A 602 -34.84 4.42 -15.82
C MET A 602 -34.19 4.79 -17.16
N SER A 603 -34.97 5.24 -18.14
CA SER A 603 -34.45 5.64 -19.46
C SER A 603 -33.49 6.83 -19.36
N SER A 604 -33.81 7.84 -18.54
CA SER A 604 -32.93 8.98 -18.30
C SER A 604 -31.60 8.55 -17.70
N LYS A 605 -31.62 7.64 -16.72
CA LYS A 605 -30.39 7.15 -16.07
C LYS A 605 -29.53 6.30 -17.02
N LEU A 606 -30.16 5.46 -17.83
CA LEU A 606 -29.48 4.70 -18.87
C LEU A 606 -28.84 5.62 -19.92
N SER A 607 -29.53 6.69 -20.32
CA SER A 607 -28.98 7.69 -21.23
C SER A 607 -27.72 8.36 -20.66
N GLU A 608 -27.71 8.68 -19.36
CA GLU A 608 -26.53 9.22 -18.67
C GLU A 608 -25.33 8.27 -18.74
N TYR A 609 -25.53 6.96 -18.50
CA TYR A 609 -24.44 5.98 -18.62
C TYR A 609 -23.87 5.92 -20.03
N VAL A 610 -24.74 5.82 -21.04
CA VAL A 610 -24.32 5.77 -22.45
C VAL A 610 -23.58 7.04 -22.85
N GLN A 611 -24.08 8.22 -22.48
CA GLN A 611 -23.44 9.51 -22.80
C GLN A 611 -22.11 9.70 -22.09
N SER A 612 -21.93 9.15 -20.89
CA SER A 612 -20.67 9.24 -20.14
C SER A 612 -19.54 8.39 -20.73
N GLY A 613 -19.84 7.50 -21.69
CA GLY A 613 -18.91 6.53 -22.25
C GLY A 613 -18.69 5.29 -21.37
N THR A 614 -19.56 5.08 -20.37
CA THR A 614 -19.49 3.91 -19.48
C THR A 614 -19.68 2.61 -20.25
N CYS A 615 -18.84 1.61 -19.98
CA CYS A 615 -18.99 0.28 -20.56
C CYS A 615 -19.68 -0.70 -19.61
N VAL A 616 -19.53 -0.50 -18.29
CA VAL A 616 -20.12 -1.33 -17.23
C VAL A 616 -20.61 -0.46 -16.07
N ASP A 617 -21.82 -0.72 -15.57
CA ASP A 617 -22.41 0.02 -14.44
C ASP A 617 -21.73 -0.28 -13.09
N GLU A 618 -21.99 0.54 -12.07
CA GLU A 618 -21.36 0.39 -10.74
C GLU A 618 -21.61 -0.98 -10.08
N HIS A 619 -22.79 -1.57 -10.25
CA HIS A 619 -23.15 -2.82 -9.58
C HIS A 619 -22.51 -4.02 -10.28
N LEU A 620 -22.44 -4.01 -11.62
CA LEU A 620 -21.67 -5.00 -12.36
C LEU A 620 -20.17 -4.88 -12.04
N ALA A 621 -19.63 -3.67 -11.97
CA ALA A 621 -18.23 -3.43 -11.61
C ALA A 621 -17.88 -3.99 -10.23
N ASP A 622 -18.73 -3.77 -9.21
CA ASP A 622 -18.54 -4.30 -7.85
C ASP A 622 -18.39 -5.83 -7.81
N ASN A 623 -19.07 -6.55 -8.73
CA ASN A 623 -19.00 -8.00 -8.82
C ASN A 623 -17.83 -8.46 -9.70
N ALA A 624 -17.52 -7.72 -10.76
CA ALA A 624 -16.51 -8.10 -11.75
C ALA A 624 -15.08 -8.05 -11.18
N VAL A 625 -14.76 -7.08 -10.31
CA VAL A 625 -13.39 -6.89 -9.80
C VAL A 625 -12.81 -8.11 -9.10
N VAL A 626 -13.66 -8.95 -8.48
CA VAL A 626 -13.23 -10.20 -7.85
C VAL A 626 -12.74 -11.20 -8.90
N PHE A 627 -13.42 -11.29 -10.03
CA PHE A 627 -13.04 -12.17 -11.14
C PHE A 627 -11.90 -11.59 -11.95
N MET A 628 -11.83 -10.26 -12.12
CA MET A 628 -10.67 -9.58 -12.72
C MET A 628 -9.37 -9.90 -11.98
N ALA A 629 -9.42 -9.94 -10.64
CA ALA A 629 -8.26 -10.26 -9.81
C ALA A 629 -7.86 -11.74 -9.82
N LEU A 630 -8.72 -12.62 -10.34
CA LEU A 630 -8.52 -14.06 -10.50
C LEU A 630 -8.30 -14.47 -11.97
N ALA A 631 -8.48 -13.53 -12.91
CA ALA A 631 -8.31 -13.76 -14.33
C ALA A 631 -6.83 -13.66 -14.74
N GLN A 632 -6.45 -14.49 -15.71
CA GLN A 632 -5.12 -14.49 -16.30
C GLN A 632 -4.96 -13.30 -17.23
N GLY A 633 -3.87 -12.53 -17.09
CA GLY A 633 -3.64 -11.30 -17.82
C GLY A 633 -4.23 -10.04 -17.17
N THR A 634 -4.21 -8.93 -17.90
CA THR A 634 -4.72 -7.63 -17.39
C THR A 634 -6.18 -7.45 -17.81
N SER A 635 -7.07 -7.31 -16.84
CA SER A 635 -8.47 -6.96 -17.10
C SER A 635 -8.68 -5.44 -17.01
N ARG A 636 -9.52 -4.89 -17.89
CA ARG A 636 -9.90 -3.46 -17.90
C ARG A 636 -11.40 -3.28 -17.95
N LEU A 637 -11.93 -2.38 -17.13
CA LEU A 637 -13.34 -1.99 -17.11
C LEU A 637 -13.49 -0.48 -17.07
N ARG A 638 -14.18 0.11 -18.05
CA ARG A 638 -14.60 1.51 -18.00
C ARG A 638 -15.94 1.65 -17.28
N VAL A 639 -15.92 2.40 -16.18
CA VAL A 639 -17.01 2.60 -15.23
C VAL A 639 -17.37 4.08 -15.09
N PRO A 640 -18.56 4.45 -14.57
CA PRO A 640 -18.93 5.85 -14.39
C PRO A 640 -18.08 6.48 -13.27
N CYS A 641 -17.70 7.77 -13.40
CA CYS A 641 -16.91 8.50 -12.38
C CYS A 641 -17.49 8.43 -10.96
N LYS A 642 -18.82 8.32 -10.85
CA LYS A 642 -19.53 8.19 -9.56
C LYS A 642 -19.24 6.86 -8.86
N ALA A 643 -18.99 5.78 -9.61
CA ALA A 643 -18.63 4.47 -9.05
C ALA A 643 -17.34 4.55 -8.22
N GLN A 644 -16.34 5.30 -8.69
CA GLN A 644 -15.12 5.57 -7.92
C GLN A 644 -15.36 6.49 -6.71
N ARG A 645 -16.13 7.58 -6.89
CA ARG A 645 -16.20 8.65 -5.88
C ARG A 645 -17.20 8.39 -4.75
N THR A 646 -18.09 7.40 -4.88
CA THR A 646 -19.18 7.18 -3.92
C THR A 646 -19.49 5.71 -3.57
N SER A 647 -19.01 4.71 -4.31
CA SER A 647 -19.24 3.31 -3.97
C SER A 647 -18.18 2.83 -2.97
N GLN A 648 -18.52 2.78 -1.68
CA GLN A 648 -17.65 2.13 -0.70
C GLN A 648 -17.50 0.63 -1.03
N HIS A 649 -18.42 0.04 -1.80
CA HIS A 649 -18.41 -1.36 -2.23
C HIS A 649 -17.26 -1.68 -3.17
N LEU A 650 -17.02 -0.86 -4.20
CA LEU A 650 -15.99 -1.10 -5.22
C LEU A 650 -14.58 -1.05 -4.61
N GLU A 651 -14.29 0.00 -3.84
CA GLU A 651 -13.02 0.18 -3.16
C GLU A 651 -12.74 -0.96 -2.17
N THR A 652 -13.77 -1.36 -1.42
CA THR A 652 -13.67 -2.49 -0.48
C THR A 652 -13.34 -3.79 -1.21
N ALA A 653 -13.96 -4.05 -2.35
CA ALA A 653 -13.71 -5.25 -3.13
C ALA A 653 -12.29 -5.27 -3.73
N LEU A 654 -11.83 -4.15 -4.30
CA LEU A 654 -10.47 -4.01 -4.86
C LEU A 654 -9.37 -4.21 -3.80
N GLU A 655 -9.53 -3.60 -2.62
CA GLU A 655 -8.56 -3.72 -1.53
C GLU A 655 -8.45 -5.16 -1.02
N ILE A 656 -9.59 -5.84 -0.85
CA ILE A 656 -9.61 -7.23 -0.39
C ILE A 656 -9.04 -8.17 -1.46
N ALA A 657 -9.42 -7.96 -2.72
CA ALA A 657 -8.91 -8.71 -3.85
C ALA A 657 -7.38 -8.59 -3.92
N SER A 658 -6.85 -7.37 -3.89
CA SER A 658 -5.41 -7.12 -3.92
C SER A 658 -4.67 -7.81 -2.76
N ARG A 659 -5.18 -7.76 -1.53
CA ARG A 659 -4.54 -8.40 -0.37
C ARG A 659 -4.53 -9.92 -0.44
N LEU A 660 -5.59 -10.54 -0.96
CA LEU A 660 -5.74 -11.99 -0.98
C LEU A 660 -5.11 -12.63 -2.21
N THR A 661 -5.27 -12.03 -3.40
CA THR A 661 -4.74 -12.56 -4.67
C THR A 661 -3.37 -11.97 -5.06
N GLY A 662 -2.96 -10.85 -4.47
CA GLY A 662 -1.74 -10.14 -4.86
C GLY A 662 -1.87 -9.32 -6.15
N ALA A 663 -3.07 -9.26 -6.75
CA ALA A 663 -3.34 -8.47 -7.95
C ALA A 663 -3.11 -6.97 -7.68
N ALA A 664 -2.46 -6.29 -8.63
CA ALA A 664 -2.28 -4.84 -8.59
C ALA A 664 -3.42 -4.19 -9.37
N TYR A 665 -4.03 -3.14 -8.81
CA TYR A 665 -5.05 -2.37 -9.52
C TYR A 665 -4.61 -0.92 -9.72
N ARG A 666 -5.05 -0.34 -10.84
CA ARG A 666 -4.87 1.06 -11.21
C ARG A 666 -6.20 1.65 -11.59
N LEU A 667 -6.41 2.91 -11.22
CA LEU A 667 -7.61 3.65 -11.53
C LEU A 667 -7.22 4.88 -12.34
N LEU A 668 -7.65 4.92 -13.59
CA LEU A 668 -7.35 5.99 -14.53
C LEU A 668 -8.60 6.87 -14.65
N GLU A 669 -8.55 8.05 -14.02
CA GLU A 669 -9.65 9.02 -14.08
C GLU A 669 -9.69 9.73 -15.43
N GLU A 670 -10.89 9.79 -16.03
CA GLU A 670 -11.23 10.62 -17.19
C GLU A 670 -12.27 11.68 -16.76
N GLU A 671 -12.68 12.58 -17.68
CA GLU A 671 -13.62 13.66 -17.35
C GLU A 671 -15.00 13.14 -16.93
N THR A 672 -15.52 12.11 -17.61
CA THR A 672 -16.88 11.57 -17.41
C THR A 672 -16.91 10.10 -16.99
N SER A 673 -15.78 9.40 -17.08
CA SER A 673 -15.65 7.97 -16.77
C SER A 673 -14.34 7.68 -16.03
N ALA A 674 -14.15 6.44 -15.58
CA ALA A 674 -12.86 5.96 -15.08
C ALA A 674 -12.57 4.56 -15.61
N ILE A 675 -11.30 4.23 -15.83
CA ILE A 675 -10.87 2.88 -16.21
C ILE A 675 -10.26 2.20 -14.99
N ILE A 676 -10.86 1.09 -14.56
CA ILE A 676 -10.30 0.16 -13.60
C ILE A 676 -9.43 -0.83 -14.38
N GLU A 677 -8.14 -0.83 -14.11
CA GLU A 677 -7.21 -1.83 -14.64
C GLU A 677 -6.76 -2.73 -13.48
N VAL A 678 -6.92 -4.04 -13.63
CA VAL A 678 -6.48 -5.06 -12.66
C VAL A 678 -5.51 -5.97 -13.37
N ASP A 679 -4.26 -5.94 -12.93
CA ASP A 679 -3.19 -6.81 -13.39
C ASP A 679 -3.26 -8.13 -12.60
N GLU A 680 -3.08 -9.26 -13.30
CA GLU A 680 -3.02 -10.61 -12.72
C GLU A 680 -2.16 -10.64 -11.44
N GLY A 681 -2.67 -11.30 -10.39
CA GLY A 681 -1.86 -11.62 -9.22
C GLY A 681 -0.77 -12.64 -9.57
N PRO A 682 0.32 -12.77 -8.78
CA PRO A 682 1.29 -13.83 -9.05
C PRO A 682 0.60 -15.22 -8.97
N GLU A 683 0.61 -16.05 -10.04
CA GLU A 683 0.14 -17.49 -10.03
C GLU A 683 0.76 -18.32 -8.88
N GLU A 684 1.85 -17.87 -8.23
CA GLU A 684 1.95 -17.77 -6.77
C GLU A 684 0.89 -18.49 -5.91
N LEU A 685 -0.32 -17.92 -6.06
CA LEU A 685 -1.38 -17.91 -5.07
C LEU A 685 -2.64 -18.66 -5.54
N ALA A 686 -2.66 -19.22 -6.76
CA ALA A 686 -3.85 -19.90 -7.32
C ALA A 686 -3.74 -21.43 -7.45
N VAL A 687 -2.54 -22.03 -7.41
CA VAL A 687 -2.38 -23.50 -7.47
C VAL A 687 -1.17 -23.94 -6.65
N SER A 688 -1.31 -24.01 -5.32
CA SER A 688 -0.21 -24.42 -4.42
C SER A 688 -0.05 -25.94 -4.23
N SER A 689 -0.76 -26.79 -4.99
CA SER A 689 -0.73 -28.25 -4.78
C SER A 689 0.08 -29.06 -5.79
N ARG A 690 0.80 -28.45 -6.74
CA ARG A 690 1.54 -29.21 -7.78
C ARG A 690 3.04 -28.94 -7.97
N ARG A 691 3.72 -28.19 -7.08
CA ARG A 691 5.19 -28.00 -7.21
C ARG A 691 6.01 -28.18 -5.93
N LYS A 692 5.43 -28.66 -4.83
CA LYS A 692 6.20 -28.98 -3.61
C LYS A 692 6.93 -30.32 -3.66
N SER A 693 6.63 -31.19 -4.62
CA SER A 693 7.41 -32.43 -4.85
C SER A 693 8.63 -32.23 -5.74
N ASP A 694 8.67 -31.15 -6.54
CA ASP A 694 9.79 -30.85 -7.45
C ASP A 694 10.73 -29.78 -6.90
N ALA A 695 10.46 -29.28 -5.69
CA ALA A 695 11.38 -28.45 -4.91
C ALA A 695 12.57 -29.25 -4.36
N LEU A 696 13.16 -30.12 -5.19
CA LEU A 696 14.57 -30.42 -5.08
C LEU A 696 15.31 -29.10 -5.41
N ALA A 697 15.80 -28.45 -4.36
CA ALA A 697 16.62 -27.23 -4.31
C ALA A 697 17.12 -26.69 -5.67
N SER A 698 16.46 -25.64 -6.20
CA SER A 698 16.95 -24.90 -7.37
C SER A 698 18.42 -24.52 -7.17
N ARG A 699 19.22 -24.59 -8.24
CA ARG A 699 20.66 -24.27 -8.21
C ARG A 699 20.94 -22.88 -7.62
N ALA A 700 20.05 -21.92 -7.85
CA ALA A 700 20.14 -20.55 -7.37
C ALA A 700 20.01 -20.43 -5.84
N SER A 701 19.24 -21.30 -5.19
CA SER A 701 19.10 -21.34 -3.72
C SER A 701 20.39 -21.75 -2.98
N ARG A 702 21.32 -22.40 -3.69
CA ARG A 702 22.61 -22.91 -3.18
C ARG A 702 23.79 -21.96 -3.43
N VAL A 703 23.53 -20.77 -3.96
CA VAL A 703 24.56 -19.80 -4.32
C VAL A 703 25.06 -19.05 -3.08
N SER A 704 26.37 -18.96 -2.94
CA SER A 704 27.04 -18.20 -1.89
C SER A 704 28.17 -17.33 -2.45
N LEU A 705 28.46 -16.21 -1.77
CA LEU A 705 29.49 -15.24 -2.16
C LEU A 705 30.51 -15.03 -1.03
N GLN A 706 31.79 -15.27 -1.33
CA GLN A 706 32.88 -14.99 -0.39
C GLN A 706 33.68 -13.75 -0.81
N TRP A 707 33.57 -12.67 -0.06
CA TRP A 707 34.26 -11.41 -0.34
C TRP A 707 35.69 -11.36 0.19
N SER A 708 36.60 -10.86 -0.63
CA SER A 708 38.00 -10.60 -0.32
C SER A 708 38.48 -9.27 -0.91
N VAL A 709 39.61 -8.78 -0.40
CA VAL A 709 40.32 -7.62 -0.97
C VAL A 709 41.61 -8.14 -1.58
N PRO A 710 41.79 -8.07 -2.91
CA PRO A 710 43.01 -8.56 -3.55
C PRO A 710 44.20 -7.64 -3.22
N SER A 711 45.39 -8.23 -3.13
CA SER A 711 46.65 -7.49 -3.06
C SER A 711 47.08 -7.16 -4.49
N LEU A 712 47.15 -5.87 -4.82
CA LEU A 712 47.45 -5.41 -6.18
C LEU A 712 48.64 -4.45 -6.17
N GLU A 713 49.44 -4.53 -7.22
CA GLU A 713 50.55 -3.60 -7.46
C GLU A 713 50.14 -2.47 -8.41
N GLY A 714 50.97 -1.42 -8.49
CA GLY A 714 50.71 -0.28 -9.36
C GLY A 714 49.73 0.75 -8.79
N LYS A 715 49.31 1.70 -9.63
CA LYS A 715 48.49 2.85 -9.22
C LYS A 715 47.03 2.61 -9.63
N PRO A 716 46.11 2.37 -8.68
CA PRO A 716 44.71 2.16 -9.01
C PRO A 716 44.03 3.46 -9.48
N PRO A 717 42.87 3.36 -10.15
CA PRO A 717 42.10 4.52 -10.54
C PRO A 717 41.67 5.35 -9.32
N SER A 718 41.51 6.65 -9.50
CA SER A 718 40.91 7.52 -8.49
C SER A 718 39.48 7.09 -8.15
N ALA A 719 38.98 7.55 -6.99
CA ALA A 719 37.60 7.30 -6.59
C ALA A 719 36.62 7.81 -7.65
N ARG A 720 35.64 6.99 -8.01
CA ARG A 720 34.71 7.28 -9.11
C ARG A 720 33.42 6.48 -9.04
N GLY A 721 32.33 7.06 -9.50
CA GLY A 721 31.08 6.36 -9.81
C GLY A 721 30.52 6.76 -11.19
N GLY A 722 29.65 5.92 -11.75
CA GLY A 722 29.14 6.07 -13.11
C GLY A 722 30.21 5.91 -14.20
N HIS A 723 31.27 5.16 -13.89
CA HIS A 723 32.27 4.72 -14.87
C HIS A 723 31.80 3.42 -15.54
N SER A 724 32.46 3.00 -16.61
CA SER A 724 32.25 1.70 -17.25
C SER A 724 33.45 0.79 -17.01
N ALA A 725 33.22 -0.53 -17.07
CA ALA A 725 34.27 -1.52 -17.01
C ALA A 725 33.97 -2.67 -17.97
N VAL A 726 35.00 -3.15 -18.68
CA VAL A 726 34.93 -4.27 -19.62
C VAL A 726 36.14 -5.18 -19.45
N LEU A 727 36.00 -6.48 -19.74
CA LEU A 727 37.08 -7.46 -19.66
C LEU A 727 37.60 -7.79 -21.06
N ALA A 728 38.81 -7.33 -21.38
CA ALA A 728 39.51 -7.65 -22.63
C ALA A 728 40.63 -8.68 -22.37
N GLY A 729 40.36 -9.95 -22.65
CA GLY A 729 41.28 -11.04 -22.30
C GLY A 729 41.52 -11.11 -20.79
N THR A 730 42.77 -10.93 -20.36
CA THR A 730 43.16 -10.87 -18.93
C THR A 730 43.13 -9.46 -18.35
N HIS A 731 42.68 -8.45 -19.11
CA HIS A 731 42.73 -7.05 -18.70
C HIS A 731 41.32 -6.52 -18.39
N LEU A 732 41.10 -6.10 -17.14
CA LEU A 732 39.91 -5.35 -16.76
C LEU A 732 40.16 -3.85 -17.02
N LEU A 733 39.43 -3.30 -17.98
CA LEU A 733 39.54 -1.91 -18.39
C LEU A 733 38.49 -1.07 -17.67
N ILE A 734 38.88 0.11 -17.18
CA ILE A 734 38.00 1.05 -16.48
C ILE A 734 38.10 2.42 -17.13
N PHE A 735 36.97 2.95 -17.60
CA PHE A 735 36.94 4.22 -18.31
C PHE A 735 35.99 5.25 -17.66
N GLY A 736 36.50 6.48 -17.53
CA GLY A 736 35.74 7.65 -17.14
C GLY A 736 35.12 7.59 -15.74
N GLY A 737 33.96 8.22 -15.57
CA GLY A 737 33.24 8.37 -14.31
C GLY A 737 33.40 9.75 -13.70
N HIS A 738 32.92 9.90 -12.46
CA HIS A 738 33.02 11.16 -11.73
C HIS A 738 33.12 10.97 -10.22
N TYR A 739 33.59 12.01 -9.53
CA TYR A 739 33.59 12.10 -8.07
C TYR A 739 33.39 13.55 -7.62
N PHE A 740 33.14 13.74 -6.32
CA PHE A 740 33.03 15.08 -5.75
C PHE A 740 34.40 15.59 -5.30
N GLY A 741 34.90 16.64 -5.94
CA GLY A 741 36.22 17.21 -5.72
C GLY A 741 36.31 18.10 -4.48
N SER A 742 37.52 18.27 -3.94
CA SER A 742 37.79 19.10 -2.76
C SER A 742 37.49 20.59 -2.95
N ALA A 743 37.49 21.07 -4.20
CA ALA A 743 37.17 22.45 -4.57
C ALA A 743 35.67 22.79 -4.61
N GLY A 744 34.78 21.82 -4.30
CA GLY A 744 33.33 22.06 -4.21
C GLY A 744 32.58 21.92 -5.54
N GLY A 745 32.72 20.76 -6.20
CA GLY A 745 32.02 20.44 -7.44
C GLY A 745 32.32 19.02 -7.93
N PHE A 746 31.59 18.55 -8.95
CA PHE A 746 31.87 17.26 -9.57
C PHE A 746 33.07 17.34 -10.53
N VAL A 747 34.01 16.42 -10.38
CA VAL A 747 35.14 16.21 -11.30
C VAL A 747 34.80 15.02 -12.19
N TYR A 748 34.80 15.25 -13.49
CA TYR A 748 34.50 14.26 -14.53
C TYR A 748 35.81 13.73 -15.11
N LEU A 749 35.82 12.46 -15.50
CA LEU A 749 37.02 11.74 -15.90
C LEU A 749 36.89 11.20 -17.33
N ASN A 750 38.01 11.15 -18.05
CA ASN A 750 38.21 10.47 -19.34
C ASN A 750 39.51 9.64 -19.37
N ASP A 751 40.03 9.29 -18.19
CA ASP A 751 41.18 8.39 -18.08
C ASP A 751 40.75 6.93 -18.32
N LEU A 752 41.68 6.13 -18.84
CA LEU A 752 41.53 4.70 -19.04
C LEU A 752 42.55 3.98 -18.17
N HIS A 753 42.09 3.09 -17.32
CA HIS A 753 42.95 2.25 -16.48
C HIS A 753 42.78 0.80 -16.88
N ARG A 754 43.87 0.03 -16.80
CA ARG A 754 43.86 -1.42 -16.97
C ARG A 754 44.35 -2.10 -15.70
N LEU A 755 43.63 -3.12 -15.27
CA LEU A 755 44.08 -4.10 -14.29
C LEU A 755 44.39 -5.39 -15.04
N ASP A 756 45.67 -5.80 -15.02
CA ASP A 756 46.07 -7.11 -15.52
C ASP A 756 45.82 -8.15 -14.44
N LEU A 757 44.90 -9.09 -14.70
CA LEU A 757 44.52 -10.16 -13.79
C LEU A 757 45.60 -11.24 -13.66
N GLY A 758 46.50 -11.38 -14.64
CA GLY A 758 47.61 -12.33 -14.61
C GLY A 758 48.76 -11.84 -13.72
N THR A 759 49.08 -10.54 -13.79
CA THR A 759 50.14 -9.92 -12.96
C THR A 759 49.61 -9.26 -11.69
N SER A 760 48.29 -9.13 -11.52
CA SER A 760 47.65 -8.42 -10.40
C SER A 760 48.12 -6.97 -10.27
N SER A 761 48.33 -6.29 -11.40
CA SER A 761 48.91 -4.94 -11.45
C SER A 761 48.02 -3.92 -12.17
N TRP A 762 47.92 -2.73 -11.59
CA TRP A 762 47.23 -1.58 -12.16
C TRP A 762 48.19 -0.72 -13.00
N ALA A 763 47.73 -0.29 -14.17
CA ALA A 763 48.38 0.72 -14.97
C ALA A 763 47.35 1.70 -15.58
N GLU A 764 47.71 2.97 -15.61
CA GLU A 764 47.00 3.98 -16.40
C GLU A 764 47.45 3.86 -17.86
N VAL A 765 46.50 3.82 -18.79
CA VAL A 765 46.78 3.79 -20.24
C VAL A 765 47.05 5.23 -20.69
N VAL A 766 48.30 5.52 -21.03
CA VAL A 766 48.71 6.84 -21.51
C VAL A 766 48.56 6.88 -23.03
N PHE A 767 47.78 7.83 -23.52
CA PHE A 767 47.56 7.99 -24.96
C PHE A 767 48.68 8.84 -25.59
N PRO A 768 49.15 8.49 -26.81
CA PRO A 768 50.00 9.36 -27.60
C PRO A 768 49.29 10.69 -27.86
N LYS A 769 50.00 11.82 -27.74
CA LYS A 769 49.45 13.14 -28.12
C LYS A 769 49.30 13.30 -29.64
N GLU A 770 49.96 12.44 -30.42
CA GLU A 770 50.03 12.46 -31.90
C GLU A 770 49.98 11.00 -32.43
N GLN A 771 49.24 10.74 -33.52
CA GLN A 771 49.17 9.40 -34.17
C GLN A 771 50.19 9.28 -35.33
N PRO A 772 50.84 8.11 -35.53
CA PRO A 772 51.64 7.86 -36.73
C PRO A 772 50.74 7.73 -37.98
N ARG A 773 51.06 8.48 -39.04
CA ARG A 773 50.31 8.49 -40.31
C ARG A 773 50.21 7.09 -40.92
N ARG A 774 49.01 6.67 -41.34
CA ARG A 774 48.85 5.66 -42.41
C ARG A 774 49.36 6.28 -43.72
N GLU A 775 50.14 5.53 -44.49
CA GLU A 775 50.74 5.95 -45.77
C GLU A 775 49.70 6.58 -46.73
N ARG A 776 49.55 7.90 -46.67
CA ARG A 776 49.02 8.72 -47.76
C ARG A 776 49.82 10.00 -47.87
N VAL A 777 50.30 10.22 -49.08
CA VAL A 777 51.02 11.39 -49.56
C VAL A 777 50.01 12.52 -49.68
N ASP A 778 50.07 13.50 -48.78
CA ASP A 778 49.81 14.91 -49.07
C ASP A 778 50.21 15.78 -47.84
N GLU A 779 50.88 16.89 -48.12
CA GLU A 779 51.47 17.80 -47.14
C GLU A 779 50.40 18.71 -46.51
N GLY A 780 50.02 18.43 -45.26
CA GLY A 780 49.19 19.29 -44.40
C GLY A 780 49.24 18.78 -42.95
N GLU A 781 49.10 19.68 -41.96
CA GLU A 781 49.27 19.45 -40.51
C GLU A 781 48.76 18.09 -39.98
N ALA A 782 49.44 17.50 -38.98
CA ALA A 782 49.02 16.25 -38.36
C ALA A 782 47.62 16.38 -37.73
N ASP A 783 46.70 15.45 -38.04
CA ASP A 783 45.37 15.43 -37.44
C ASP A 783 45.47 15.22 -35.92
N ALA A 784 44.89 16.14 -35.16
CA ALA A 784 44.84 16.04 -33.69
C ALA A 784 43.99 14.82 -33.28
N VAL A 785 44.52 13.99 -32.36
CA VAL A 785 43.81 12.84 -31.82
C VAL A 785 42.59 13.30 -31.03
N VAL A 786 41.39 13.00 -31.54
CA VAL A 786 40.13 13.33 -30.85
C VAL A 786 39.85 12.28 -29.77
N LEU A 787 40.03 12.66 -28.51
CA LEU A 787 39.74 11.82 -27.35
C LEU A 787 38.28 12.03 -26.89
N PRO A 788 37.64 11.00 -26.28
CA PRO A 788 36.36 11.20 -25.63
C PRO A 788 36.46 12.23 -24.49
N ALA A 789 35.53 13.18 -24.48
CA ALA A 789 35.42 14.17 -23.39
C ALA A 789 35.15 13.50 -22.02
N PRO A 790 35.57 14.13 -20.90
CA PRO A 790 35.26 13.66 -19.55
C PRO A 790 33.77 13.41 -19.31
N ARG A 791 33.41 12.22 -18.82
CA ARG A 791 32.00 11.77 -18.81
C ARG A 791 31.68 10.74 -17.73
N TYR A 792 30.44 10.73 -17.27
CA TYR A 792 29.87 9.65 -16.44
C TYR A 792 28.52 9.16 -17.01
N GLY A 793 28.07 7.98 -16.57
CA GLY A 793 26.81 7.39 -17.02
C GLY A 793 26.79 7.04 -18.51
N HIS A 794 27.96 6.92 -19.12
CA HIS A 794 28.15 6.32 -20.45
C HIS A 794 28.13 4.80 -20.31
N SER A 795 27.99 4.11 -21.43
CA SER A 795 28.15 2.65 -21.48
C SER A 795 29.39 2.30 -22.28
N ALA A 796 30.02 1.17 -21.94
CA ALA A 796 31.08 0.58 -22.73
C ALA A 796 30.81 -0.91 -22.96
N ILE A 797 31.20 -1.42 -24.14
CA ILE A 797 31.07 -2.83 -24.51
C ILE A 797 32.22 -3.23 -25.44
N LEU A 798 32.64 -4.50 -25.38
CA LEU A 798 33.60 -5.08 -26.33
C LEU A 798 32.85 -5.76 -27.47
N LEU A 799 33.33 -5.53 -28.69
CA LEU A 799 32.85 -6.15 -29.94
C LEU A 799 34.06 -6.39 -30.85
N ASN A 800 33.83 -7.08 -31.98
CA ASN A 800 34.85 -7.43 -32.97
C ASN A 800 35.99 -8.25 -32.36
N ASP A 801 35.67 -9.44 -31.88
CA ASP A 801 36.52 -10.45 -31.26
C ASP A 801 37.28 -9.91 -30.04
N ASN A 802 36.61 -9.04 -29.28
CA ASN A 802 37.18 -8.27 -28.17
C ASN A 802 38.35 -7.36 -28.57
N GLU A 803 38.47 -6.97 -29.84
CA GLU A 803 39.51 -6.04 -30.29
C GLU A 803 39.17 -4.58 -30.05
N ARG A 804 37.88 -4.24 -29.90
CA ARG A 804 37.42 -2.84 -29.79
C ARG A 804 36.48 -2.62 -28.62
N MET A 805 36.84 -1.68 -27.76
CA MET A 805 35.96 -1.19 -26.69
C MET A 805 35.18 0.02 -27.18
N PHE A 806 33.90 -0.15 -27.48
CA PHE A 806 33.00 0.93 -27.85
C PHE A 806 32.47 1.68 -26.62
N VAL A 807 32.41 3.01 -26.69
CA VAL A 807 31.86 3.90 -25.67
C VAL A 807 30.81 4.81 -26.30
N PHE A 808 29.61 4.84 -25.72
CA PHE A 808 28.51 5.66 -26.21
C PHE A 808 27.91 6.55 -25.12
N GLY A 809 27.64 7.81 -25.49
CA GLY A 809 26.90 8.77 -24.66
C GLY A 809 27.60 9.14 -23.35
N GLY A 810 26.80 9.40 -22.33
CA GLY A 810 27.24 9.92 -21.03
C GLY A 810 26.94 11.40 -20.85
N ARG A 811 27.28 11.93 -19.67
CA ARG A 811 27.09 13.35 -19.34
C ARG A 811 28.41 14.01 -18.99
N GLY A 812 28.63 15.20 -19.55
CA GLY A 812 29.82 16.02 -19.33
C GLY A 812 29.67 17.05 -18.22
N ALA A 813 30.74 17.82 -18.01
CA ALA A 813 30.84 18.79 -16.92
C ALA A 813 29.93 20.01 -17.09
N GLN A 814 29.51 20.33 -18.31
CA GLN A 814 28.62 21.46 -18.60
C GLN A 814 27.14 21.05 -18.51
N GLY A 815 26.89 19.79 -18.14
CA GLY A 815 25.55 19.22 -17.99
C GLY A 815 24.96 18.66 -19.28
N GLU A 816 25.73 18.69 -20.37
CA GLU A 816 25.40 18.17 -21.69
C GLU A 816 25.31 16.63 -21.70
N ALA A 817 24.31 16.10 -22.40
CA ALA A 817 24.21 14.68 -22.68
C ALA A 817 24.87 14.39 -24.03
N PHE A 818 25.91 13.57 -24.04
CA PHE A 818 26.66 13.25 -25.25
C PHE A 818 25.86 12.31 -26.16
N ARG A 819 25.99 12.55 -27.47
CA ARG A 819 25.47 11.73 -28.58
C ARG A 819 26.59 11.04 -29.35
N ASP A 820 27.84 11.30 -28.99
CA ASP A 820 29.02 10.77 -29.66
C ASP A 820 29.23 9.28 -29.33
N MET A 821 30.00 8.62 -30.20
CA MET A 821 30.46 7.25 -30.00
C MET A 821 31.94 7.18 -30.37
N PHE A 822 32.70 6.47 -29.56
CA PHE A 822 34.11 6.20 -29.78
C PHE A 822 34.35 4.70 -29.67
N PHE A 823 35.43 4.22 -30.28
CA PHE A 823 36.02 2.95 -29.86
C PHE A 823 37.50 3.13 -29.52
N PHE A 824 37.94 2.36 -28.54
CA PHE A 824 39.34 2.15 -28.25
C PHE A 824 39.78 0.84 -28.91
N ASP A 825 40.69 0.94 -29.88
CA ASP A 825 41.31 -0.19 -30.54
C ASP A 825 42.38 -0.77 -29.62
N LEU A 826 42.18 -2.01 -29.15
CA LEU A 826 43.05 -2.67 -28.18
C LEU A 826 44.38 -3.13 -28.80
N ASN A 827 44.41 -3.34 -30.11
CA ASN A 827 45.61 -3.71 -30.85
C ASN A 827 46.47 -2.46 -31.12
N ALA A 828 45.85 -1.39 -31.60
CA ALA A 828 46.52 -0.12 -31.88
C ALA A 828 46.76 0.75 -30.63
N MET A 829 46.09 0.43 -29.52
CA MET A 829 46.09 1.21 -28.28
C MET A 829 45.70 2.68 -28.49
N ALA A 830 44.69 2.91 -29.34
CA ALA A 830 44.28 4.24 -29.78
C ALA A 830 42.76 4.42 -29.83
N TRP A 831 42.30 5.64 -29.51
CA TRP A 831 40.91 6.04 -29.69
C TRP A 831 40.61 6.44 -31.12
N GLN A 832 39.42 6.08 -31.58
CA GLN A 832 38.83 6.57 -32.82
C GLN A 832 37.39 6.99 -32.58
N GLN A 833 37.00 8.12 -33.16
CA GLN A 833 35.61 8.56 -33.14
C GLN A 833 34.83 7.83 -34.23
N VAL A 834 33.71 7.23 -33.86
CA VAL A 834 32.84 6.56 -34.83
C VAL A 834 32.07 7.61 -35.61
N GLN A 835 32.05 7.44 -36.93
CA GLN A 835 31.21 8.21 -37.85
C GLN A 835 30.15 7.28 -38.44
N TRP A 836 28.93 7.78 -38.59
CA TRP A 836 27.80 7.01 -39.13
C TRP A 836 26.96 7.90 -40.05
N THR A 837 26.19 7.28 -40.94
CA THR A 837 25.35 7.97 -41.95
C THR A 837 23.85 7.83 -41.69
N THR A 838 23.47 7.03 -40.70
CA THR A 838 22.09 6.68 -40.38
C THR A 838 21.54 7.52 -39.22
N ASP A 839 20.21 7.49 -39.04
CA ASP A 839 19.60 8.08 -37.85
C ASP A 839 20.07 7.35 -36.59
N CYS A 840 20.26 8.07 -35.49
CA CYS A 840 20.90 7.51 -34.30
C CYS A 840 20.26 8.03 -33.00
N PRO A 841 20.47 7.35 -31.86
CA PRO A 841 19.86 7.73 -30.60
C PRO A 841 20.20 9.18 -30.22
N ALA A 842 19.25 9.87 -29.61
CA ALA A 842 19.51 11.18 -28.98
C ALA A 842 20.58 11.07 -27.88
N GLY A 843 21.27 12.18 -27.61
CA GLY A 843 22.30 12.24 -26.56
C GLY A 843 21.74 11.87 -25.19
N ARG A 844 22.42 10.95 -24.49
CA ARG A 844 21.84 10.29 -23.32
C ARG A 844 22.88 9.73 -22.34
N TYR A 845 22.47 9.60 -21.08
CA TYR A 845 23.25 8.94 -20.02
C TYR A 845 22.37 8.06 -19.14
N GLY A 846 22.98 7.13 -18.41
CA GLY A 846 22.27 6.13 -17.62
C GLY A 846 21.44 5.16 -18.47
N HIS A 847 21.76 5.01 -19.75
CA HIS A 847 21.20 3.97 -20.59
C HIS A 847 21.90 2.63 -20.29
N ALA A 848 21.28 1.51 -20.65
CA ALA A 848 21.92 0.20 -20.53
C ALA A 848 22.30 -0.34 -21.90
N VAL A 849 23.37 -1.14 -21.90
CA VAL A 849 23.95 -1.73 -23.10
C VAL A 849 24.25 -3.20 -22.84
N ALA A 850 23.99 -4.02 -23.85
CA ALA A 850 24.37 -5.42 -23.89
C ALA A 850 24.52 -5.88 -25.34
N SER A 851 25.14 -7.04 -25.51
CA SER A 851 25.21 -7.75 -26.78
C SER A 851 24.84 -9.22 -26.59
N VAL A 852 24.34 -9.84 -27.64
CA VAL A 852 24.12 -11.30 -27.77
C VAL A 852 25.04 -11.93 -28.82
N ASP A 853 25.72 -11.11 -29.61
CA ASP A 853 26.69 -11.52 -30.63
C ASP A 853 27.94 -10.63 -30.54
N ASP A 854 28.91 -10.83 -31.41
CA ASP A 854 30.16 -10.05 -31.38
C ASP A 854 30.10 -8.79 -32.29
N GLU A 855 28.94 -8.52 -32.90
CA GLU A 855 28.81 -7.48 -33.91
C GLU A 855 27.89 -6.33 -33.48
N LYS A 856 26.87 -6.60 -32.64
CA LYS A 856 25.73 -5.71 -32.43
C LYS A 856 25.60 -5.24 -31.00
N MET A 857 25.62 -3.92 -30.82
CA MET A 857 25.36 -3.27 -29.54
C MET A 857 23.88 -2.89 -29.43
N PHE A 858 23.19 -3.39 -28.40
CA PHE A 858 21.82 -3.00 -28.08
C PHE A 858 21.82 -1.92 -26.99
N VAL A 859 21.08 -0.83 -27.22
CA VAL A 859 20.98 0.31 -26.30
C VAL A 859 19.53 0.51 -25.89
N PHE A 860 19.25 0.51 -24.59
CA PHE A 860 17.90 0.76 -24.08
C PHE A 860 17.86 1.87 -23.02
N GLY A 861 16.87 2.74 -23.15
CA GLY A 861 16.52 3.75 -22.15
C GLY A 861 17.55 4.86 -21.98
N GLY A 862 17.66 5.38 -20.77
CA GLY A 862 18.52 6.51 -20.39
C GLY A 862 17.77 7.82 -20.20
N TRP A 863 18.53 8.89 -19.97
CA TRP A 863 18.04 10.25 -19.75
C TRP A 863 18.78 11.24 -20.62
N ASP A 864 18.04 12.15 -21.26
CA ASP A 864 18.58 13.22 -22.12
C ASP A 864 18.86 14.52 -21.33
N GLY A 865 18.68 14.49 -20.01
CA GLY A 865 18.72 15.66 -19.13
C GLY A 865 17.36 16.34 -18.92
N LYS A 866 16.31 15.88 -19.61
CA LYS A 866 14.92 16.37 -19.46
C LYS A 866 13.93 15.24 -19.18
N LYS A 867 13.94 14.15 -19.95
CA LYS A 867 12.98 13.03 -19.86
C LYS A 867 13.65 11.67 -19.92
N SER A 868 13.17 10.73 -19.10
CA SER A 868 13.58 9.33 -19.21
C SER A 868 13.10 8.76 -20.56
N MET A 869 13.87 7.83 -21.14
CA MET A 869 13.61 7.22 -22.43
C MET A 869 13.28 5.73 -22.30
N ASN A 870 12.52 5.18 -23.26
CA ASN A 870 12.15 3.76 -23.37
C ASN A 870 12.35 3.19 -24.78
N ASP A 871 13.15 3.85 -25.60
CA ASP A 871 13.48 3.40 -26.95
C ASP A 871 14.62 2.36 -26.92
N LEU A 872 14.53 1.39 -27.83
CA LEU A 872 15.58 0.43 -28.14
C LEU A 872 16.27 0.85 -29.43
N TRP A 873 17.60 0.84 -29.43
CA TRP A 873 18.44 1.06 -30.60
C TRP A 873 19.43 -0.08 -30.75
N VAL A 874 19.77 -0.38 -32.00
CA VAL A 874 20.78 -1.39 -32.34
C VAL A 874 21.85 -0.71 -33.18
N PHE A 875 23.10 -0.84 -32.76
CA PHE A 875 24.27 -0.43 -33.52
C PHE A 875 24.99 -1.65 -34.05
N ASP A 876 25.36 -1.62 -35.32
CA ASP A 876 26.13 -2.66 -35.98
C ASP A 876 27.58 -2.19 -36.17
N SER A 877 28.53 -2.86 -35.52
CA SER A 877 29.95 -2.51 -35.51
C SER A 877 30.68 -2.81 -36.82
N THR A 878 30.11 -3.65 -37.68
CA THR A 878 30.71 -3.99 -38.98
C THR A 878 30.40 -2.92 -40.02
N THR A 879 29.18 -2.40 -39.99
CA THR A 879 28.70 -1.38 -40.94
C THR A 879 28.74 0.04 -40.38
N PHE A 880 28.98 0.20 -39.08
CA PHE A 880 28.89 1.47 -38.36
C PHE A 880 27.53 2.18 -38.55
N THR A 881 26.44 1.39 -38.46
CA THR A 881 25.08 1.91 -38.64
C THR A 881 24.21 1.73 -37.40
N TRP A 882 23.30 2.67 -37.21
CA TRP A 882 22.25 2.64 -36.20
C TRP A 882 20.92 2.29 -36.84
N ARG A 883 20.10 1.53 -36.11
CA ARG A 883 18.70 1.29 -36.45
C ARG A 883 17.83 1.31 -35.21
N ARG A 884 16.61 1.81 -35.38
CA ARG A 884 15.54 1.72 -34.38
C ARG A 884 14.56 0.63 -34.81
N PRO A 885 14.67 -0.60 -34.27
CA PRO A 885 13.77 -1.68 -34.66
C PRO A 885 12.33 -1.38 -34.24
N LYS A 886 11.37 -1.86 -35.04
CA LYS A 886 9.98 -1.98 -34.61
C LYS A 886 9.88 -3.24 -33.76
N CYS A 887 9.50 -3.08 -32.50
CA CYS A 887 9.41 -4.19 -31.57
C CYS A 887 7.96 -4.59 -31.33
N ALA A 888 7.71 -5.90 -31.22
CA ALA A 888 6.46 -6.44 -30.70
C ALA A 888 6.48 -6.49 -29.16
N GLY A 889 5.31 -6.70 -28.55
CA GLY A 889 5.18 -6.74 -27.09
C GLY A 889 5.28 -5.37 -26.42
N LYS A 890 5.00 -5.32 -25.11
CA LYS A 890 5.00 -4.07 -24.34
C LYS A 890 6.43 -3.77 -23.87
N PRO A 891 7.08 -2.69 -24.32
CA PRO A 891 8.43 -2.35 -23.88
C PRO A 891 8.44 -1.93 -22.41
N PRO A 892 9.61 -1.98 -21.74
CA PRO A 892 9.78 -1.41 -20.42
C PRO A 892 9.37 0.07 -20.40
N THR A 893 8.86 0.54 -19.26
CA THR A 893 8.60 1.97 -19.04
C THR A 893 9.89 2.78 -19.14
N ALA A 894 9.76 4.07 -19.45
CA ALA A 894 10.90 4.98 -19.58
C ALA A 894 11.74 5.01 -18.32
N ARG A 895 13.05 4.73 -18.42
CA ARG A 895 13.91 4.54 -17.25
C ARG A 895 15.37 4.80 -17.54
N GLN A 896 16.12 5.12 -16.49
CA GLN A 896 17.57 5.36 -16.51
C GLN A 896 18.26 4.63 -15.35
N ASN A 897 19.58 4.51 -15.43
CA ASN A 897 20.46 3.80 -14.51
C ASN A 897 20.00 2.36 -14.21
N LEU A 898 19.48 1.70 -15.25
CA LEU A 898 19.13 0.27 -15.26
C LEU A 898 20.34 -0.60 -15.64
N SER A 899 20.17 -1.92 -15.56
CA SER A 899 21.18 -2.90 -16.02
C SER A 899 20.59 -3.80 -17.09
N MET A 900 21.43 -4.21 -18.04
CA MET A 900 21.07 -5.12 -19.12
C MET A 900 22.22 -6.10 -19.35
N VAL A 901 21.90 -7.36 -19.64
CA VAL A 901 22.89 -8.40 -19.99
C VAL A 901 22.33 -9.27 -21.12
N GLY A 902 23.20 -9.76 -22.00
CA GLY A 902 22.81 -10.76 -23.00
C GLY A 902 22.81 -12.16 -22.40
N LEU A 903 21.80 -12.96 -22.74
CA LEU A 903 21.68 -14.37 -22.40
C LEU A 903 22.31 -15.21 -23.52
N SER A 904 22.95 -16.33 -23.17
CA SER A 904 23.67 -17.14 -24.17
C SER A 904 22.72 -17.93 -25.08
N ASN A 905 23.16 -18.15 -26.31
CA ASN A 905 22.48 -19.03 -27.26
C ASN A 905 22.73 -20.48 -26.87
N ASN A 906 21.68 -21.20 -26.47
CA ASN A 906 21.69 -22.66 -26.44
C ASN A 906 20.86 -23.19 -27.63
N GLU A 907 21.08 -24.45 -28.04
CA GLU A 907 20.36 -25.05 -29.19
C GLU A 907 18.82 -24.96 -29.06
N ASP A 908 18.30 -24.82 -27.83
CA ASP A 908 16.87 -24.77 -27.52
C ASP A 908 16.32 -23.37 -27.19
N SER A 909 17.10 -22.28 -27.27
CA SER A 909 16.61 -20.94 -26.89
C SER A 909 17.17 -19.78 -27.75
N PRO A 910 16.31 -18.84 -28.20
CA PRO A 910 16.74 -17.73 -29.06
C PRO A 910 17.58 -16.69 -28.29
N PRO A 911 18.48 -15.96 -28.99
CA PRO A 911 19.28 -14.89 -28.40
C PRO A 911 18.37 -13.86 -27.74
N SER A 912 18.63 -13.59 -26.47
CA SER A 912 17.76 -12.75 -25.64
C SER A 912 18.53 -11.79 -24.76
N LEU A 913 17.94 -10.64 -24.44
CA LEU A 913 18.50 -9.67 -23.49
C LEU A 913 17.66 -9.66 -22.23
N LEU A 914 18.30 -9.67 -21.06
CA LEU A 914 17.66 -9.53 -19.76
C LEU A 914 17.88 -8.11 -19.21
N LEU A 915 16.81 -7.40 -18.87
CA LEU A 915 16.86 -6.09 -18.24
C LEU A 915 16.33 -6.15 -16.82
N TYR A 916 16.96 -5.38 -15.92
CA TYR A 916 16.47 -5.20 -14.56
C TYR A 916 16.69 -3.77 -14.05
N GLY A 917 15.69 -3.28 -13.30
CA GLY A 917 15.81 -2.10 -12.45
C GLY A 917 15.78 -0.76 -13.20
N GLY A 918 16.43 0.24 -12.60
CA GLY A 918 16.45 1.63 -13.03
C GLY A 918 15.28 2.45 -12.48
N TYR A 919 15.29 3.75 -12.71
CA TYR A 919 14.23 4.65 -12.23
C TYR A 919 13.70 5.60 -13.30
N THR A 920 12.46 6.03 -13.11
CA THR A 920 11.75 6.95 -13.99
C THR A 920 11.62 8.31 -13.30
N VAL A 921 12.00 9.38 -13.99
CA VAL A 921 11.74 10.74 -13.53
C VAL A 921 10.46 11.22 -14.19
N ILE A 922 9.47 11.56 -13.36
CA ILE A 922 8.20 12.14 -13.79
C ILE A 922 8.17 13.57 -13.23
N PRO A 923 7.86 14.60 -14.05
CA PRO A 923 7.71 15.97 -13.56
C PRO A 923 6.74 16.04 -12.37
N ASP A 924 7.06 16.88 -11.39
CA ASP A 924 6.21 17.19 -10.23
C ASP A 924 5.85 16.01 -9.29
N THR A 925 6.51 14.86 -9.43
CA THR A 925 6.30 13.67 -8.57
C THR A 925 7.63 13.01 -8.15
N LEU A 926 7.58 12.09 -7.18
CA LEU A 926 8.77 11.36 -6.75
C LEU A 926 9.24 10.36 -7.82
N PRO A 927 10.56 10.10 -7.93
CA PRO A 927 11.07 9.10 -8.86
C PRO A 927 10.51 7.70 -8.58
N VAL A 928 10.15 6.98 -9.64
CA VAL A 928 9.65 5.59 -9.56
C VAL A 928 10.81 4.63 -9.76
N TYR A 929 11.18 3.86 -8.73
CA TYR A 929 12.20 2.80 -8.83
C TYR A 929 11.56 1.51 -9.36
N ASN A 930 12.03 1.06 -10.51
CA ASN A 930 11.50 -0.11 -11.18
C ASN A 930 12.12 -1.38 -10.59
N LYS A 931 11.31 -2.42 -10.40
CA LYS A 931 11.72 -3.73 -9.86
C LYS A 931 11.40 -4.90 -10.79
N ASP A 932 10.87 -4.57 -11.96
CA ASP A 932 10.48 -5.52 -13.00
C ASP A 932 11.69 -6.02 -13.78
N VAL A 933 11.54 -7.23 -14.32
CA VAL A 933 12.48 -7.85 -15.26
C VAL A 933 11.80 -7.89 -16.61
N TYR A 934 12.57 -7.62 -17.66
CA TYR A 934 12.13 -7.79 -19.04
C TYR A 934 13.10 -8.69 -19.78
N VAL A 935 12.57 -9.50 -20.68
CA VAL A 935 13.34 -10.26 -21.65
C VAL A 935 13.02 -9.72 -23.03
N PHE A 936 14.06 -9.41 -23.80
CA PHE A 936 13.92 -9.04 -25.20
C PHE A 936 14.42 -10.17 -26.08
N ASP A 937 13.51 -10.80 -26.81
CA ASP A 937 13.86 -11.79 -27.84
C ASP A 937 14.41 -11.03 -29.06
N VAL A 938 15.69 -11.25 -29.35
CA VAL A 938 16.40 -10.58 -30.43
C VAL A 938 15.96 -11.10 -31.80
N ALA A 939 15.60 -12.39 -31.91
CA ALA A 939 15.16 -12.99 -33.16
C ALA A 939 13.75 -12.50 -33.54
N ALA A 940 12.83 -12.51 -32.58
CA ALA A 940 11.46 -12.04 -32.76
C ALA A 940 11.33 -10.51 -32.70
N MET A 941 12.37 -9.80 -32.24
CA MET A 941 12.33 -8.37 -31.90
C MET A 941 11.16 -8.05 -30.97
N ALA A 942 10.97 -8.87 -29.93
CA ALA A 942 9.79 -8.83 -29.08
C ALA A 942 10.14 -8.69 -27.60
N TRP A 943 9.45 -7.77 -26.93
CA TRP A 943 9.52 -7.63 -25.48
C TRP A 943 8.57 -8.61 -24.80
N SER A 944 9.08 -9.36 -23.85
CA SER A 944 8.28 -10.12 -22.89
C SER A 944 8.59 -9.64 -21.48
N ARG A 945 7.58 -9.71 -20.62
CA ARG A 945 7.73 -9.43 -19.19
C ARG A 945 7.53 -10.75 -18.46
N PRO A 946 8.62 -11.50 -18.16
CA PRO A 946 8.48 -12.78 -17.50
C PRO A 946 7.83 -12.61 -16.15
N ARG A 947 7.04 -13.63 -15.81
CA ARG A 947 6.52 -13.84 -14.48
C ARG A 947 7.69 -14.14 -13.55
N LEU A 948 7.86 -13.30 -12.54
CA LEU A 948 8.88 -13.51 -11.51
C LEU A 948 8.29 -14.31 -10.35
N VAL A 949 9.11 -15.18 -9.76
CA VAL A 949 8.84 -15.91 -8.50
C VAL A 949 10.00 -15.73 -7.49
N GLY A 950 9.83 -16.10 -6.22
CA GLY A 950 10.90 -16.07 -5.19
C GLY A 950 11.13 -14.73 -4.45
N GLU A 951 12.35 -14.52 -3.92
CA GLU A 951 12.73 -13.36 -3.08
C GLU A 951 13.27 -12.15 -3.88
N TYR A 952 12.38 -11.44 -4.57
CA TYR A 952 12.74 -10.31 -5.43
C TYR A 952 13.53 -9.19 -4.73
N PRO A 953 14.55 -8.60 -5.38
CA PRO A 953 15.16 -7.37 -4.91
C PRO A 953 14.19 -6.18 -4.94
N PRO A 954 14.37 -5.18 -4.05
CA PRO A 954 13.64 -3.92 -4.16
C PRO A 954 14.00 -3.20 -5.46
N GLY A 955 13.12 -2.33 -5.95
CA GLY A 955 13.43 -1.51 -7.12
C GLY A 955 14.63 -0.61 -6.84
N THR A 956 15.66 -0.69 -7.67
CA THR A 956 16.95 -0.02 -7.47
C THR A 956 17.42 0.66 -8.75
N PHE A 957 18.34 1.63 -8.62
CA PHE A 957 19.14 2.11 -9.75
C PHE A 957 20.64 2.05 -9.45
N GLY A 958 21.45 2.00 -10.51
CA GLY A 958 22.90 1.96 -10.41
C GLY A 958 23.45 0.65 -9.82
N GLN A 959 22.65 -0.42 -9.90
CA GLN A 959 23.07 -1.80 -9.69
C GLN A 959 23.86 -2.31 -10.90
N SER A 960 24.60 -3.41 -10.71
CA SER A 960 25.19 -4.18 -11.80
C SER A 960 24.49 -5.53 -11.95
N LEU A 961 24.53 -6.09 -13.16
CA LEU A 961 23.94 -7.38 -13.49
C LEU A 961 24.97 -8.18 -14.30
N ASN A 962 25.26 -9.40 -13.88
CA ASN A 962 26.25 -10.28 -14.52
C ASN A 962 25.64 -11.65 -14.75
N LEU A 963 26.06 -12.35 -15.80
CA LEU A 963 25.59 -13.69 -16.10
C LEU A 963 26.62 -14.74 -15.66
N ALA A 964 26.24 -15.65 -14.77
CA ALA A 964 27.03 -16.79 -14.35
C ALA A 964 26.54 -18.07 -15.03
N GLY A 965 27.48 -18.94 -15.45
CA GLY A 965 27.15 -20.20 -16.12
C GLY A 965 26.74 -20.06 -17.59
N ALA A 966 27.21 -19.02 -18.29
CA ALA A 966 26.98 -18.84 -19.72
C ALA A 966 27.35 -20.11 -20.52
N GLY A 967 26.45 -20.57 -21.40
CA GLY A 967 26.62 -21.77 -22.22
C GLY A 967 26.39 -23.11 -21.51
N SER A 968 25.96 -23.12 -20.23
CA SER A 968 25.77 -24.36 -19.44
C SER A 968 24.31 -24.83 -19.33
N GLY A 969 23.37 -24.23 -20.07
CA GLY A 969 21.93 -24.56 -20.00
C GLY A 969 21.20 -24.08 -18.72
N ALA A 970 21.94 -23.65 -17.69
CA ALA A 970 21.40 -23.25 -16.38
C ALA A 970 21.98 -21.91 -15.91
N GLU A 971 21.64 -20.83 -16.61
CA GLU A 971 22.19 -19.50 -16.38
C GLU A 971 21.64 -18.83 -15.13
N LEU A 972 22.51 -18.11 -14.41
CA LEU A 972 22.16 -17.35 -13.21
C LEU A 972 22.51 -15.87 -13.41
N ALA A 973 21.54 -14.97 -13.29
CA ALA A 973 21.82 -13.53 -13.35
C ALA A 973 22.09 -12.99 -11.94
N VAL A 974 23.33 -12.57 -11.70
CA VAL A 974 23.81 -12.04 -10.41
C VAL A 974 23.67 -10.53 -10.39
N MET A 975 22.77 -10.04 -9.53
CA MET A 975 22.52 -8.61 -9.29
C MET A 975 23.25 -8.15 -8.03
N LEU A 976 23.99 -7.05 -8.15
CA LEU A 976 24.72 -6.44 -7.03
C LEU A 976 24.37 -4.96 -6.84
N GLY A 977 24.16 -4.60 -5.57
CA GLY A 977 24.00 -3.24 -5.09
C GLY A 977 22.82 -2.50 -5.71
N GLY A 978 23.03 -1.21 -5.96
CA GLY A 978 21.97 -0.29 -6.37
C GLY A 978 21.32 0.42 -5.18
N TRP A 979 20.54 1.46 -5.50
CA TRP A 979 19.89 2.31 -4.50
C TRP A 979 18.38 2.37 -4.71
N SER A 980 17.60 2.14 -3.65
CA SER A 980 16.15 1.88 -3.70
C SER A 980 15.26 2.97 -3.08
N GLY A 981 15.79 4.14 -2.74
CA GLY A 981 15.02 5.26 -2.16
C GLY A 981 14.38 5.01 -0.78
N THR A 982 14.40 3.77 -0.29
CA THR A 982 13.66 3.27 0.89
C THR A 982 14.58 2.91 2.06
N GLU A 983 15.90 2.84 1.84
CA GLU A 983 16.87 2.79 2.93
C GLU A 983 17.11 4.20 3.47
N ARG A 984 17.07 4.35 4.79
CA ARG A 984 17.21 5.60 5.57
C ARG A 984 18.50 6.38 5.26
N THR A 985 18.57 7.04 4.11
CA THR A 985 19.62 8.01 3.83
C THR A 985 19.06 9.16 3.00
N PRO A 986 18.77 10.32 3.62
CA PRO A 986 18.58 11.56 2.89
C PRO A 986 19.82 11.81 2.02
N LEU A 987 19.64 11.83 0.71
CA LEU A 987 20.68 12.06 -0.31
C LEU A 987 21.21 13.51 -0.32
N TYR A 988 21.15 14.19 0.84
CA TYR A 988 21.64 15.55 1.06
C TYR A 988 22.07 15.79 2.52
N MET A 989 22.60 14.77 3.22
CA MET A 989 23.47 15.03 4.37
C MET A 989 24.53 13.93 4.46
N GLY A 990 25.64 14.18 3.78
CA GLY A 990 26.89 13.51 4.06
C GLY A 990 27.23 13.64 5.54
N ASP A 991 26.92 12.60 6.29
CA ASP A 991 27.77 12.14 7.38
C ASP A 991 28.06 13.14 8.50
N LYS A 992 27.05 13.89 8.94
CA LYS A 992 27.21 14.74 10.14
C LYS A 992 27.46 13.86 11.38
N GLN A 993 26.80 12.71 11.47
CA GLN A 993 26.90 11.78 12.61
C GLN A 993 28.21 10.99 12.64
N LEU A 994 28.72 10.48 11.51
CA LEU A 994 30.04 9.81 11.49
C LEU A 994 31.18 10.82 11.64
N ARG A 995 31.06 12.05 11.10
CA ARG A 995 32.03 13.13 11.37
C ARG A 995 32.03 13.59 12.82
N GLU A 996 30.86 13.63 13.47
CA GLU A 996 30.74 13.90 14.91
C GLU A 996 31.30 12.74 15.75
N LEU A 997 31.07 11.48 15.36
CA LEU A 997 31.63 10.29 16.01
C LEU A 997 33.15 10.19 15.85
N VAL A 998 33.71 10.44 14.67
CA VAL A 998 35.17 10.46 14.44
C VAL A 998 35.82 11.67 15.13
N ARG A 999 35.14 12.83 15.20
CA ARG A 999 35.58 13.98 16.01
C ARG A 999 35.48 13.71 17.51
N GLN A 1000 34.47 12.97 17.96
CA GLN A 1000 34.35 12.50 19.35
C GLN A 1000 35.42 11.46 19.66
N GLU A 1001 35.67 10.48 18.81
CA GLU A 1001 36.78 9.52 18.96
C GLU A 1001 38.13 10.23 19.01
N SER A 1002 38.35 11.25 18.16
CA SER A 1002 39.58 12.05 18.16
C SER A 1002 39.72 12.94 19.40
N ARG A 1003 38.60 13.34 20.03
CA ARG A 1003 38.56 14.09 21.30
C ARG A 1003 38.73 13.17 22.51
N GLU A 1004 38.10 12.00 22.51
CA GLU A 1004 38.21 10.99 23.57
C GLU A 1004 39.60 10.35 23.62
N GLN A 1005 40.25 10.16 22.46
CA GLN A 1005 41.65 9.73 22.39
C GLN A 1005 42.65 10.76 22.96
N ARG A 1006 42.28 12.04 22.99
CA ARG A 1006 43.10 13.10 23.61
C ARG A 1006 42.88 13.24 25.12
N LEU A 1007 41.88 12.57 25.69
CA LEU A 1007 41.36 12.87 27.03
C LEU A 1007 41.47 11.76 28.08
N VAL A 1008 42.10 10.60 27.82
CA VAL A 1008 42.10 9.51 28.82
C VAL A 1008 43.48 8.90 29.11
N SER A 1009 43.85 9.02 30.39
CA SER A 1009 44.99 8.44 31.11
C SER A 1009 44.98 6.90 31.18
N SER A 1010 46.15 6.30 31.41
CA SER A 1010 46.50 4.90 31.13
C SER A 1010 45.73 3.78 31.86
N ASN A 1011 44.81 4.05 32.79
CA ASN A 1011 44.29 3.01 33.69
C ASN A 1011 43.04 2.24 33.23
N ASN A 1012 42.42 2.55 32.10
CA ASN A 1012 41.17 1.88 31.65
C ASN A 1012 41.28 1.09 30.32
N GLN A 1013 42.50 0.81 29.85
CA GLN A 1013 42.72 0.30 28.49
C GLN A 1013 42.29 -1.16 28.26
N ARG A 1014 42.28 -2.04 29.28
CA ARG A 1014 41.99 -3.47 29.09
C ARG A 1014 40.50 -3.75 28.91
N GLU A 1015 39.65 -3.13 29.72
CA GLU A 1015 38.21 -3.35 29.65
C GLU A 1015 37.59 -2.68 28.42
N GLN A 1016 38.09 -1.50 28.04
CA GLN A 1016 37.71 -0.85 26.79
C GLN A 1016 38.17 -1.64 25.55
N LYS A 1017 39.36 -2.27 25.56
CA LYS A 1017 39.80 -3.16 24.47
C LYS A 1017 38.93 -4.40 24.34
N ARG A 1018 38.41 -4.96 25.45
CA ARG A 1018 37.49 -6.11 25.44
C ARG A 1018 36.12 -5.73 24.88
N LYS A 1019 35.53 -4.65 25.39
CA LYS A 1019 34.26 -4.09 24.88
C LYS A 1019 34.36 -3.67 23.41
N LYS A 1020 35.52 -3.17 22.96
CA LYS A 1020 35.81 -2.86 21.54
C LYS A 1020 35.86 -4.12 20.67
N ARG A 1021 36.47 -5.21 21.15
CA ARG A 1021 36.50 -6.51 20.43
C ARG A 1021 35.12 -7.16 20.36
N GLU A 1022 34.33 -7.11 21.42
CA GLU A 1022 32.97 -7.65 21.45
C GLU A 1022 32.03 -6.85 20.54
N ARG A 1023 32.08 -5.51 20.56
CA ARG A 1023 31.30 -4.67 19.64
C ARG A 1023 31.70 -4.87 18.18
N LYS A 1024 33.00 -5.02 17.89
CA LYS A 1024 33.47 -5.33 16.53
C LYS A 1024 32.98 -6.70 16.07
N LYS A 1025 33.05 -7.73 16.93
CA LYS A 1025 32.53 -9.07 16.62
C LYS A 1025 31.01 -9.10 16.45
N GLN A 1026 30.27 -8.37 17.27
CA GLN A 1026 28.82 -8.25 17.16
C GLN A 1026 28.44 -7.54 15.85
N HIS A 1027 29.09 -6.43 15.53
CA HIS A 1027 28.85 -5.69 14.29
C HIS A 1027 29.26 -6.48 13.04
N GLU A 1028 30.36 -7.24 13.08
CA GLU A 1028 30.74 -8.19 12.03
C GLU A 1028 29.73 -9.35 11.91
N ARG A 1029 29.06 -9.74 12.99
CA ARG A 1029 28.00 -10.76 12.99
C ARG A 1029 26.70 -10.20 12.42
N ASP A 1030 26.35 -8.97 12.74
CA ASP A 1030 25.19 -8.25 12.20
C ASP A 1030 25.35 -7.95 10.70
N LEU A 1031 26.58 -7.68 10.24
CA LEU A 1031 26.92 -7.58 8.80
C LEU A 1031 26.86 -8.92 8.07
N ARG A 1032 27.07 -10.04 8.78
CA ARG A 1032 27.03 -11.42 8.21
C ARG A 1032 25.61 -11.98 8.07
N THR A 1033 24.62 -11.45 8.80
CA THR A 1033 23.31 -12.13 8.92
C THR A 1033 22.24 -11.67 7.95
N THR A 1034 22.37 -10.55 7.24
CA THR A 1034 21.40 -10.20 6.18
C THR A 1034 21.86 -8.98 5.39
N SER A 1035 22.33 -9.18 4.15
CA SER A 1035 22.57 -8.07 3.25
C SER A 1035 21.56 -8.08 2.11
N SER A 1036 20.86 -6.96 1.92
CA SER A 1036 20.03 -6.65 0.74
C SER A 1036 20.86 -6.50 -0.54
N TYR A 1037 22.20 -6.57 -0.43
CA TYR A 1037 23.18 -6.18 -1.44
C TYR A 1037 23.30 -7.10 -2.66
N ALA A 1038 23.06 -8.41 -2.53
CA ALA A 1038 23.22 -9.37 -3.62
C ALA A 1038 21.96 -10.22 -3.79
N ARG A 1039 21.57 -10.43 -5.05
CA ARG A 1039 20.48 -11.32 -5.45
C ARG A 1039 20.89 -12.11 -6.68
N VAL A 1040 20.35 -13.31 -6.81
CA VAL A 1040 20.54 -14.15 -7.99
C VAL A 1040 19.18 -14.48 -8.56
N LEU A 1041 19.02 -14.29 -9.86
CA LEU A 1041 17.87 -14.75 -10.62
C LEU A 1041 18.25 -16.05 -11.32
N ASP A 1042 17.51 -17.12 -11.05
CA ASP A 1042 17.45 -18.28 -11.92
C ASP A 1042 16.76 -17.86 -13.22
N VAL A 1043 17.52 -17.79 -14.32
CA VAL A 1043 17.00 -17.29 -15.61
C VAL A 1043 16.00 -18.28 -16.22
N GLN A 1044 16.15 -19.58 -15.97
CA GLN A 1044 15.27 -20.61 -16.50
C GLN A 1044 13.90 -20.56 -15.83
N ASN A 1045 13.89 -20.43 -14.51
CA ASN A 1045 12.66 -20.42 -13.71
C ASN A 1045 12.12 -19.01 -13.43
N MET A 1046 12.88 -17.97 -13.78
CA MET A 1046 12.60 -16.58 -13.44
C MET A 1046 12.39 -16.39 -11.93
N GLU A 1047 13.16 -17.12 -11.13
CA GLU A 1047 13.08 -17.18 -9.67
C GLU A 1047 14.22 -16.42 -8.99
N TRP A 1048 13.89 -15.45 -8.14
CA TRP A 1048 14.87 -14.72 -7.36
C TRP A 1048 15.24 -15.44 -6.07
N HIS A 1049 16.53 -15.51 -5.78
CA HIS A 1049 17.07 -16.06 -4.55
C HIS A 1049 17.98 -15.06 -3.85
N ARG A 1050 17.97 -15.14 -2.52
CA ARG A 1050 18.92 -14.43 -1.67
C ARG A 1050 20.26 -15.13 -1.69
N VAL A 1051 21.32 -14.36 -1.84
CA VAL A 1051 22.68 -14.89 -1.77
C VAL A 1051 23.20 -14.79 -0.35
N THR A 1052 23.75 -15.88 0.16
CA THR A 1052 24.48 -15.86 1.43
C THR A 1052 25.87 -15.32 1.16
N ALA A 1053 26.21 -14.17 1.77
CA ALA A 1053 27.51 -13.53 1.61
C ALA A 1053 28.33 -13.54 2.90
N TYR A 1054 29.63 -13.82 2.80
CA TYR A 1054 30.57 -13.86 3.93
C TYR A 1054 31.95 -13.32 3.50
N GLY A 1055 32.87 -13.18 4.46
CA GLY A 1055 34.20 -12.63 4.21
C GLY A 1055 34.33 -11.16 4.64
N VAL A 1056 35.04 -10.35 3.84
CA VAL A 1056 35.25 -8.93 4.11
C VAL A 1056 33.94 -8.16 3.93
N ALA A 1057 33.64 -7.24 4.84
CA ALA A 1057 32.46 -6.37 4.71
C ALA A 1057 32.60 -5.45 3.48
N VAL A 1058 31.63 -5.55 2.57
CA VAL A 1058 31.53 -4.69 1.38
C VAL A 1058 30.45 -3.63 1.62
N ALA A 1059 30.81 -2.37 1.45
CA ALA A 1059 29.84 -1.27 1.57
C ALA A 1059 28.79 -1.33 0.45
N ASN A 1060 27.51 -1.13 0.82
CA ASN A 1060 26.42 -0.89 -0.12
C ASN A 1060 26.79 0.29 -1.02
N ARG A 1061 26.58 0.13 -2.32
CA ARG A 1061 27.00 1.11 -3.31
C ARG A 1061 26.15 1.09 -4.57
N TYR A 1062 26.09 2.24 -5.25
CA TYR A 1062 25.42 2.40 -6.54
C TYR A 1062 26.34 3.12 -7.54
N GLY A 1063 26.09 2.95 -8.84
CA GLY A 1063 26.94 3.48 -9.90
C GLY A 1063 28.35 2.89 -9.89
N HIS A 1064 28.49 1.66 -9.39
CA HIS A 1064 29.70 0.85 -9.47
C HIS A 1064 29.67 0.01 -10.75
N THR A 1065 30.79 -0.63 -11.07
CA THR A 1065 30.83 -1.69 -12.06
C THR A 1065 31.17 -3.01 -11.41
N SER A 1066 30.67 -4.10 -11.97
CA SER A 1066 31.16 -5.42 -11.65
C SER A 1066 31.38 -6.22 -12.91
N THR A 1067 32.32 -7.15 -12.86
CA THR A 1067 32.63 -8.04 -13.97
C THR A 1067 32.92 -9.44 -13.42
N LEU A 1068 32.21 -10.44 -13.93
CA LEU A 1068 32.41 -11.83 -13.55
C LEU A 1068 33.48 -12.48 -14.44
N VAL A 1069 34.50 -13.08 -13.82
CA VAL A 1069 35.61 -13.79 -14.47
C VAL A 1069 35.76 -15.16 -13.83
N GLY A 1070 35.27 -16.21 -14.52
CA GLY A 1070 35.10 -17.53 -13.90
C GLY A 1070 34.17 -17.44 -12.68
N PRO A 1071 34.57 -17.95 -11.50
CA PRO A 1071 33.78 -17.79 -10.27
C PRO A 1071 34.03 -16.43 -9.57
N HIS A 1072 34.93 -15.58 -10.07
CA HIS A 1072 35.35 -14.37 -9.37
C HIS A 1072 34.63 -13.13 -9.89
N LEU A 1073 33.91 -12.46 -9.01
CA LEU A 1073 33.16 -11.24 -9.28
C LEU A 1073 33.96 -10.02 -8.83
N PHE A 1074 34.56 -9.32 -9.79
CA PHE A 1074 35.35 -8.12 -9.55
C PHE A 1074 34.42 -6.91 -9.45
N LEU A 1075 34.44 -6.20 -8.32
CA LEU A 1075 33.58 -5.06 -8.05
C LEU A 1075 34.42 -3.82 -7.77
N PHE A 1076 34.26 -2.78 -8.60
CA PHE A 1076 35.06 -1.56 -8.52
C PHE A 1076 34.22 -0.28 -8.35
N GLY A 1077 34.72 0.62 -7.52
CA GLY A 1077 34.23 1.99 -7.39
C GLY A 1077 32.78 2.11 -6.90
N GLY A 1078 32.07 3.13 -7.36
CA GLY A 1078 30.69 3.45 -6.98
C GLY A 1078 30.57 4.44 -5.83
N TRP A 1079 29.33 4.75 -5.46
CA TRP A 1079 28.98 5.69 -4.40
C TRP A 1079 28.41 4.95 -3.19
N ASP A 1080 28.92 5.22 -1.99
CA ASP A 1080 28.39 4.71 -0.72
C ASP A 1080 27.24 5.57 -0.14
N GLY A 1081 26.76 6.55 -0.91
CA GLY A 1081 25.80 7.57 -0.50
C GLY A 1081 26.45 8.90 -0.08
N ASN A 1082 27.74 8.91 0.28
CA ASN A 1082 28.45 10.12 0.72
C ASN A 1082 29.64 10.47 -0.17
N ARG A 1083 30.43 9.47 -0.57
CA ARG A 1083 31.64 9.65 -1.38
C ARG A 1083 31.75 8.58 -2.46
N ALA A 1084 32.48 8.92 -3.50
CA ALA A 1084 32.93 7.93 -4.46
C ALA A 1084 33.99 7.03 -3.81
N LEU A 1085 33.99 5.76 -4.22
CA LEU A 1085 34.94 4.74 -3.79
C LEU A 1085 35.95 4.47 -4.91
N ASN A 1086 37.15 4.04 -4.54
CA ASN A 1086 38.18 3.50 -5.45
C ASN A 1086 38.57 2.05 -5.10
N GLN A 1087 37.80 1.41 -4.22
CA GLN A 1087 38.09 0.08 -3.75
C GLN A 1087 37.73 -0.95 -4.81
N LEU A 1088 38.66 -1.88 -5.10
CA LEU A 1088 38.37 -3.14 -5.75
C LEU A 1088 38.14 -4.21 -4.67
N VAL A 1089 37.01 -4.92 -4.74
CA VAL A 1089 36.74 -6.13 -3.94
C VAL A 1089 36.37 -7.27 -4.87
N VAL A 1090 36.71 -8.49 -4.48
CA VAL A 1090 36.48 -9.70 -5.28
C VAL A 1090 35.59 -10.66 -4.50
N GLY A 1091 34.46 -11.03 -5.09
CA GLY A 1091 33.54 -12.02 -4.54
C GLY A 1091 33.68 -13.35 -5.25
N GLU A 1092 34.01 -14.42 -4.54
CA GLU A 1092 34.02 -15.77 -5.09
C GLU A 1092 32.61 -16.37 -5.03
N LEU A 1093 32.03 -16.64 -6.19
CA LEU A 1093 30.71 -17.22 -6.38
C LEU A 1093 30.82 -18.75 -6.36
N SER A 1094 30.20 -19.38 -5.36
CA SER A 1094 30.15 -20.83 -5.20
C SER A 1094 28.72 -21.35 -5.17
N ILE A 1095 28.52 -22.57 -5.66
CA ILE A 1095 27.23 -23.25 -5.67
C ILE A 1095 27.43 -24.56 -4.91
N ALA A 1096 26.73 -24.74 -3.78
CA ALA A 1096 26.84 -25.97 -3.00
C ALA A 1096 26.36 -27.18 -3.83
N PRO A 1097 26.94 -28.38 -3.68
CA PRO A 1097 26.46 -29.60 -4.35
C PRO A 1097 25.05 -29.99 -3.88
N GLU A 1098 24.38 -30.86 -4.63
CA GLU A 1098 23.06 -31.37 -4.23
C GLU A 1098 23.19 -32.28 -3.01
N PRO A 1099 22.28 -32.19 -2.02
CA PRO A 1099 22.27 -33.12 -0.91
C PRO A 1099 21.97 -34.52 -1.46
N GLU A 1100 22.83 -35.50 -1.16
CA GLU A 1100 22.56 -36.88 -1.56
C GLU A 1100 21.25 -37.37 -0.93
N PRO A 1101 20.42 -38.11 -1.69
CA PRO A 1101 19.16 -38.64 -1.17
C PRO A 1101 19.45 -39.56 0.02
N THR A 1102 19.01 -39.16 1.20
CA THR A 1102 19.10 -39.98 2.40
C THR A 1102 18.21 -41.21 2.21
N GLU A 1103 18.81 -42.40 2.17
CA GLU A 1103 18.08 -43.67 2.17
C GLU A 1103 17.12 -43.71 3.39
N ASP A 1104 15.83 -43.86 3.11
CA ASP A 1104 14.78 -44.00 4.11
C ASP A 1104 15.05 -45.23 4.98
N PHE A 1105 15.52 -45.01 6.21
CA PHE A 1105 15.41 -46.02 7.27
C PHE A 1105 13.95 -46.13 7.69
N SER A 1106 13.25 -47.08 7.05
CA SER A 1106 11.99 -47.61 7.57
C SER A 1106 12.18 -48.11 9.01
N ILE A 1107 11.39 -47.59 9.93
CA ILE A 1107 11.18 -48.20 11.25
C ILE A 1107 9.66 -48.32 11.45
N HIS A 1108 9.28 -49.57 11.71
CA HIS A 1108 7.94 -50.10 11.94
C HIS A 1108 7.10 -49.40 13.00
#